data_AF-A4ECV2-F1
#
_entry.id   AF-A4ECV2-F1
#
_cell.length_a   1.000
_cell.length_b   1.000
_cell.length_c   1.000
_cell.angle_alpha   90.00
_cell.angle_beta   90.00
_cell.angle_gamma   90.00
#
_symmetry.space_group_name_H-M   'P 1'
#
loop_
_entity.id
_entity.type
_entity.pdbx_description
1 polymer ?
#
loop_
_entity_poly.entity_id
_entity_poly.type
_entity_poly.pdbx_seq_one_letter_code
_entity_poly.pdbx_strand_id
1 'polypeptide(L)'
;MDPVSSGKVAGTTGRGLNLEALKISLEVDGATSQEQIANAISVEAHVSNVGWQAAVGNGGTAGTTGQSRAVEALRVRLSGELSARYTVWYRVHSAEFGWLGWACDGADAGSAGYGRAVQAVQVAVLPKGDPAPGDTSCPFKSRSDEPASITVRSHTSNIGWMSPVGGGSVAGTTGRGLPMEALEAQLGWYGHSGSIELRGHVSNVGWQQWSEGHCGTTGKSQRLEAVQIRLTGEAAEKYDIWYCAHVSGIGWLDWACNGAAAGSAGKGKAIEAVKVILVEKGGAAPGSSSKVFIGDLDAVAVSGSAVSGESLGLSSGQKATIGGKGAKLLNSIALSVAGQTDDGSISYAVMDAYSGWGASESDGGAAKAVSGAPIKAIKMSLSGQFAANYDIWYRVYDSGNGWTGWTSNGQACGVSGGSSGLCGIDVALVRKGQPAPGSTGNAFTETSGIGLVSQAHVASAGWLAPVGNGETAGQTGMSRSLQALYISTQGIDASVEVSAHVANIGWQPYVSGASYAGTVGKGLAIQAVKLRLTGNDSSKYNIYYRIHAADYGWLGWAKNDAAAGTVGLSKQAEAIQIKLVAKGSSDAPVQDHAALIQLPGLSAKANCSGLGWQASVGNGGVAGTVGQNRAMEAMQLSLSDSSMNGGISYSAHVSNIGWQSAVSDGATAGTIGQGQQIQAVKINLTGDVSNYFDVWYRVHVSNYGWLGWTKNGSPAGTTKLGIPVQALQVKIVPKGASAPGSTSDSYFETYRYMGYQTPGSYPKVSCNSVQLPSYCTGYFTYVTPSRIPYNASRQDCINAFVQRAREYIGTRYIEPWSSWPGDAVDCSGLVLQCLYATGMDMGWYNPYNHRWLPEQTYNSMNWYRNNTFMPVSTSAMQRGDVVYYQGHIGIYIGNGRIIDSWPGIGVTERSVNAPGRVIGAARPFA
;
A
#
# COMPACT_ATOMS: atom_id res chain seq x y z
N MET A 1 16.57 -72.41 -57.50
CA MET A 1 17.27 -73.59 -56.98
C MET A 1 16.28 -74.74 -57.00
N ASP A 2 16.73 -75.93 -57.37
CA ASP A 2 15.89 -77.14 -57.30
C ASP A 2 15.54 -77.46 -55.84
N PRO A 3 14.35 -78.02 -55.57
CA PRO A 3 13.99 -78.45 -54.23
C PRO A 3 14.98 -79.51 -53.73
N VAL A 4 15.36 -79.42 -52.46
CA VAL A 4 16.21 -80.41 -51.79
C VAL A 4 15.39 -81.17 -50.75
N SER A 5 15.71 -82.46 -50.56
CA SER A 5 15.02 -83.31 -49.60
C SER A 5 15.44 -83.02 -48.15
N SER A 6 14.65 -83.52 -47.20
CA SER A 6 14.90 -83.43 -45.75
C SER A 6 16.36 -83.72 -45.37
N GLY A 7 16.93 -82.88 -44.51
CA GLY A 7 18.31 -82.96 -44.03
C GLY A 7 19.38 -82.43 -44.97
N LYS A 8 19.05 -82.14 -46.24
CA LYS A 8 19.99 -81.53 -47.21
C LYS A 8 20.02 -80.00 -47.08
N VAL A 9 21.10 -79.40 -47.56
CA VAL A 9 21.33 -77.96 -47.52
C VAL A 9 20.58 -77.28 -48.67
N ALA A 10 19.68 -76.36 -48.35
CA ALA A 10 19.04 -75.46 -49.30
C ALA A 10 19.76 -74.10 -49.26
N GLY A 11 20.38 -73.68 -50.38
CA GLY A 11 21.14 -72.42 -50.45
C GLY A 11 22.64 -72.63 -50.69
N THR A 12 23.46 -71.63 -50.34
CA THR A 12 24.92 -71.70 -50.48
C THR A 12 25.63 -71.37 -49.18
N THR A 13 26.69 -72.09 -48.86
CA THR A 13 27.53 -71.80 -47.70
C THR A 13 28.80 -71.08 -48.15
N GLY A 14 29.13 -69.94 -47.54
CA GLY A 14 30.40 -69.24 -47.75
C GLY A 14 30.60 -68.57 -49.12
N ARG A 15 29.57 -68.45 -49.95
CA ARG A 15 29.64 -67.80 -51.28
C ARG A 15 29.15 -66.35 -51.32
N GLY A 16 28.72 -65.80 -50.19
CA GLY A 16 28.20 -64.43 -50.12
C GLY A 16 26.83 -64.22 -50.79
N LEU A 17 26.14 -65.30 -51.19
CA LEU A 17 24.82 -65.23 -51.80
C LEU A 17 23.74 -65.33 -50.72
N ASN A 18 22.96 -64.27 -50.57
CA ASN A 18 21.95 -64.12 -49.53
C ASN A 18 20.59 -64.65 -50.01
N LEU A 19 19.86 -65.34 -49.13
CA LEU A 19 18.47 -65.72 -49.40
C LEU A 19 17.55 -64.52 -49.16
N GLU A 20 16.85 -64.07 -50.19
CA GLU A 20 15.78 -63.08 -50.04
C GLU A 20 14.45 -63.74 -49.60
N ALA A 21 14.23 -64.99 -50.02
CA ALA A 21 13.08 -65.79 -49.64
C ALA A 21 13.36 -67.29 -49.74
N LEU A 22 12.51 -68.09 -49.10
CA LEU A 22 12.52 -69.55 -49.15
C LEU A 22 11.10 -70.11 -49.19
N LYS A 23 10.98 -71.35 -49.65
CA LYS A 23 9.77 -72.17 -49.59
C LYS A 23 10.10 -73.47 -48.91
N ILE A 24 9.26 -73.91 -47.97
CA ILE A 24 9.35 -75.24 -47.35
C ILE A 24 8.03 -75.94 -47.63
N SER A 25 8.13 -77.12 -48.23
CA SER A 25 6.99 -78.00 -48.51
C SER A 25 7.16 -79.33 -47.79
N LEU A 26 6.09 -79.81 -47.16
CA LEU A 26 5.94 -81.16 -46.68
C LEU A 26 5.16 -81.99 -47.70
N GLU A 27 5.68 -83.18 -47.98
CA GLU A 27 5.01 -84.22 -48.76
C GLU A 27 4.76 -85.41 -47.83
N VAL A 28 3.53 -85.94 -47.85
CA VAL A 28 3.10 -87.08 -47.01
C VAL A 28 2.57 -88.17 -47.93
N ASP A 29 3.13 -89.39 -47.83
CA ASP A 29 2.64 -90.55 -48.59
C ASP A 29 1.36 -91.12 -47.93
N GLY A 30 0.24 -91.12 -48.66
CA GLY A 30 -1.03 -91.76 -48.26
C GLY A 30 -2.16 -90.80 -47.86
N ALA A 31 -3.41 -91.27 -47.99
CA ALA A 31 -4.65 -90.49 -47.95
C ALA A 31 -4.86 -89.64 -46.68
N THR A 32 -4.36 -88.41 -46.72
CA THR A 32 -4.74 -87.27 -45.87
C THR A 32 -5.29 -86.19 -46.80
N SER A 33 -6.33 -85.46 -46.39
CA SER A 33 -6.94 -84.46 -47.29
C SER A 33 -5.96 -83.33 -47.57
N GLN A 34 -5.93 -82.84 -48.82
CA GLN A 34 -5.02 -81.79 -49.29
C GLN A 34 -5.13 -80.48 -48.46
N GLU A 35 -6.26 -80.32 -47.74
CA GLU A 35 -6.56 -79.23 -46.81
C GLU A 35 -5.87 -79.38 -45.44
N GLN A 36 -5.66 -80.62 -44.95
CA GLN A 36 -4.94 -80.90 -43.71
C GLN A 36 -3.43 -80.65 -43.85
N ILE A 37 -2.87 -80.81 -45.05
CA ILE A 37 -1.44 -80.61 -45.33
C ILE A 37 -1.10 -79.10 -45.50
N ALA A 38 -2.03 -78.29 -46.01
CA ALA A 38 -1.80 -76.86 -46.27
C ALA A 38 -1.41 -76.04 -45.03
N ASN A 39 -1.97 -76.38 -43.87
CA ASN A 39 -1.69 -75.72 -42.58
C ASN A 39 -0.78 -76.55 -41.65
N ALA A 40 -0.24 -77.67 -42.13
CA ALA A 40 0.52 -78.61 -41.30
C ALA A 40 1.92 -78.11 -40.94
N ILE A 41 2.45 -77.14 -41.69
CA ILE A 41 3.69 -76.44 -41.43
C ILE A 41 3.48 -74.94 -41.60
N SER A 42 4.09 -74.16 -40.72
CA SER A 42 4.13 -72.70 -40.81
C SER A 42 5.58 -72.22 -40.79
N VAL A 43 5.93 -71.31 -41.71
CA VAL A 43 7.25 -70.71 -41.83
C VAL A 43 7.14 -69.20 -41.66
N GLU A 44 7.90 -68.63 -40.71
CA GLU A 44 8.07 -67.19 -40.55
C GLU A 44 9.51 -66.82 -40.92
N ALA A 45 9.69 -65.67 -41.58
CA ALA A 45 11.00 -65.11 -41.88
C ALA A 45 11.17 -63.74 -41.21
N HIS A 46 12.30 -63.55 -40.55
CA HIS A 46 12.78 -62.23 -40.13
C HIS A 46 13.54 -61.61 -41.30
N VAL A 47 13.02 -60.53 -41.88
CA VAL A 47 13.62 -59.88 -43.05
C VAL A 47 14.31 -58.58 -42.64
N SER A 48 15.49 -58.36 -43.21
CA SER A 48 16.30 -57.17 -42.95
C SER A 48 15.51 -55.87 -43.17
N ASN A 49 15.55 -54.96 -42.19
CA ASN A 49 14.78 -53.71 -42.15
C ASN A 49 13.25 -53.87 -42.23
N VAL A 50 12.71 -55.07 -41.95
CA VAL A 50 11.26 -55.35 -41.90
C VAL A 50 10.87 -55.98 -40.56
N GLY A 51 11.69 -56.90 -40.05
CA GLY A 51 11.36 -57.70 -38.87
C GLY A 51 10.69 -59.03 -39.24
N TRP A 52 10.08 -59.69 -38.26
CA TRP A 52 9.33 -60.94 -38.45
C TRP A 52 8.07 -60.70 -39.30
N GLN A 53 7.97 -61.42 -40.41
CA GLN A 53 6.80 -61.41 -41.28
C GLN A 53 5.76 -62.45 -40.86
N ALA A 54 4.51 -62.26 -41.29
CA ALA A 54 3.43 -63.22 -41.04
C ALA A 54 3.80 -64.62 -41.55
N ALA A 55 3.40 -65.65 -40.79
CA ALA A 55 3.68 -67.03 -41.14
C ALA A 55 3.00 -67.44 -42.45
N VAL A 56 3.72 -68.18 -43.30
CA VAL A 56 3.17 -68.80 -44.50
C VAL A 56 3.03 -70.31 -44.32
N GLY A 57 1.96 -70.87 -44.89
CA GLY A 57 1.68 -72.30 -44.84
C GLY A 57 2.56 -73.14 -45.78
N ASN A 58 2.19 -74.40 -45.95
CA ASN A 58 2.92 -75.37 -46.76
C ASN A 58 3.19 -74.87 -48.20
N GLY A 59 4.45 -74.84 -48.62
CA GLY A 59 4.87 -74.36 -49.95
C GLY A 59 4.78 -72.84 -50.16
N GLY A 60 4.35 -72.08 -49.16
CA GLY A 60 4.32 -70.62 -49.17
C GLY A 60 5.72 -70.00 -49.20
N THR A 61 5.80 -68.76 -49.72
CA THR A 61 7.08 -68.01 -49.81
C THR A 61 7.29 -67.20 -48.53
N ALA A 62 8.23 -67.60 -47.68
CA ALA A 62 8.66 -66.81 -46.53
C ALA A 62 9.82 -65.89 -46.94
N GLY A 63 9.76 -64.61 -46.60
CA GLY A 63 10.74 -63.60 -47.03
C GLY A 63 10.20 -62.65 -48.10
N THR A 64 11.10 -62.06 -48.88
CA THR A 64 10.76 -61.16 -49.99
C THR A 64 11.34 -61.65 -51.31
N THR A 65 10.67 -61.37 -52.43
CA THR A 65 11.18 -61.73 -53.76
C THR A 65 11.41 -60.46 -54.56
N GLY A 66 12.66 -60.20 -54.97
CA GLY A 66 13.00 -59.09 -55.86
C GLY A 66 12.99 -57.72 -55.18
N GLN A 67 13.03 -57.69 -53.84
CA GLN A 67 13.06 -56.46 -53.04
C GLN A 67 14.46 -56.16 -52.49
N SER A 68 15.46 -57.00 -52.78
CA SER A 68 16.83 -56.84 -52.27
C SER A 68 16.92 -56.78 -50.74
N ARG A 69 16.00 -57.46 -50.04
CA ARG A 69 16.00 -57.61 -48.58
C ARG A 69 16.26 -59.06 -48.22
N ALA A 70 17.34 -59.30 -47.49
CA ALA A 70 17.70 -60.65 -47.08
C ALA A 70 16.84 -61.12 -45.90
N VAL A 71 16.53 -62.42 -45.88
CA VAL A 71 16.13 -63.13 -44.67
C VAL A 71 17.33 -63.17 -43.73
N GLU A 72 17.13 -62.89 -42.45
CA GLU A 72 18.17 -62.91 -41.40
C GLU A 72 17.93 -64.06 -40.39
N ALA A 73 16.66 -64.43 -40.16
CA ALA A 73 16.28 -65.54 -39.29
C ALA A 73 14.96 -66.19 -39.73
N LEU A 74 14.68 -67.39 -39.19
CA LEU A 74 13.53 -68.23 -39.52
C LEU A 74 12.89 -68.84 -38.27
N ARG A 75 11.58 -69.07 -38.34
CA ARG A 75 10.85 -70.00 -37.48
C ARG A 75 10.09 -70.99 -38.35
N VAL A 76 10.17 -72.26 -38.01
CA VAL A 76 9.45 -73.35 -38.67
C VAL A 76 8.75 -74.17 -37.61
N ARG A 77 7.44 -74.35 -37.75
CA ARG A 77 6.62 -75.08 -36.78
C ARG A 77 5.71 -76.06 -37.51
N LEU A 78 5.56 -77.26 -36.96
CA LEU A 78 4.52 -78.22 -37.34
C LEU A 78 3.24 -77.94 -36.56
N SER A 79 2.10 -78.18 -37.18
CA SER A 79 0.77 -77.97 -36.61
C SER A 79 -0.08 -79.25 -36.72
N GLY A 80 -1.18 -79.31 -35.95
CA GLY A 80 -2.10 -80.44 -35.96
C GLY A 80 -1.46 -81.77 -35.56
N GLU A 81 -1.95 -82.88 -36.11
CA GLU A 81 -1.48 -84.25 -35.83
C GLU A 81 0.03 -84.45 -36.07
N LEU A 82 0.64 -83.70 -37.00
CA LEU A 82 2.08 -83.82 -37.27
C LEU A 82 2.93 -83.32 -36.10
N SER A 83 2.50 -82.26 -35.41
CA SER A 83 3.22 -81.73 -34.25
C SER A 83 3.29 -82.69 -33.05
N ALA A 84 2.32 -83.62 -32.98
CA ALA A 84 2.26 -84.67 -31.96
C ALA A 84 3.17 -85.86 -32.29
N ARG A 85 3.41 -86.14 -33.57
CA ARG A 85 4.18 -87.31 -34.04
C ARG A 85 5.60 -87.00 -34.47
N TYR A 86 5.89 -85.74 -34.78
CA TYR A 86 7.17 -85.31 -35.31
C TYR A 86 7.63 -83.99 -34.67
N THR A 87 8.93 -83.78 -34.69
CA THR A 87 9.59 -82.50 -34.42
C THR A 87 10.24 -82.02 -35.71
N VAL A 88 10.00 -80.76 -36.08
CA VAL A 88 10.74 -80.11 -37.17
C VAL A 88 11.99 -79.47 -36.59
N TRP A 89 13.14 -79.98 -36.97
CA TRP A 89 14.46 -79.43 -36.68
C TRP A 89 14.93 -78.60 -37.86
N TYR A 90 15.49 -77.42 -37.59
CA TYR A 90 16.04 -76.57 -38.64
C TYR A 90 17.21 -75.74 -38.12
N ARG A 91 18.15 -75.43 -39.00
CA ARG A 91 19.26 -74.52 -38.69
C ARG A 91 19.60 -73.66 -39.88
N VAL A 92 20.30 -72.57 -39.60
CA VAL A 92 20.60 -71.50 -40.54
C VAL A 92 22.11 -71.30 -40.61
N HIS A 93 22.63 -71.16 -41.84
CA HIS A 93 23.96 -70.63 -42.10
C HIS A 93 23.86 -69.11 -42.27
N SER A 94 24.19 -68.37 -41.23
CA SER A 94 24.16 -66.90 -41.24
C SER A 94 25.50 -66.33 -41.72
N ALA A 95 25.45 -65.25 -42.52
CA ALA A 95 26.63 -64.57 -43.02
C ALA A 95 27.55 -64.16 -41.85
N GLU A 96 28.85 -64.43 -41.97
CA GLU A 96 29.90 -64.17 -40.95
C GLU A 96 29.77 -64.95 -39.63
N PHE A 97 28.63 -65.58 -39.32
CA PHE A 97 28.48 -66.48 -38.18
C PHE A 97 28.61 -67.98 -38.54
N GLY A 98 28.44 -68.34 -39.81
CA GLY A 98 28.45 -69.73 -40.25
C GLY A 98 27.17 -70.48 -39.86
N TRP A 99 27.26 -71.81 -39.76
CA TRP A 99 26.16 -72.64 -39.27
C TRP A 99 25.91 -72.39 -37.78
N LEU A 100 24.72 -71.93 -37.45
CA LEU A 100 24.21 -71.87 -36.09
C LEU A 100 23.59 -73.22 -35.70
N GLY A 101 23.29 -73.38 -34.40
CA GLY A 101 22.70 -74.60 -33.85
C GLY A 101 21.32 -74.92 -34.45
N TRP A 102 20.85 -76.14 -34.21
CA TRP A 102 19.51 -76.59 -34.59
C TRP A 102 18.45 -76.05 -33.63
N ALA A 103 17.49 -75.31 -34.17
CA ALA A 103 16.23 -74.96 -33.53
C ALA A 103 15.16 -76.02 -33.85
N CYS A 104 14.08 -76.04 -33.09
CA CYS A 104 12.92 -76.86 -33.39
C CYS A 104 11.58 -76.20 -33.09
N ASP A 105 10.52 -76.70 -33.72
CA ASP A 105 9.11 -76.46 -33.36
C ASP A 105 8.77 -74.98 -33.06
N GLY A 106 9.26 -74.07 -33.90
CA GLY A 106 9.00 -72.63 -33.85
C GLY A 106 10.00 -71.78 -33.06
N ALA A 107 11.07 -72.35 -32.51
CA ALA A 107 12.17 -71.60 -31.90
C ALA A 107 13.04 -70.87 -32.94
N ASP A 108 13.51 -69.66 -32.65
CA ASP A 108 14.24 -68.83 -33.62
C ASP A 108 15.51 -69.53 -34.12
N ALA A 109 15.80 -69.43 -35.42
CA ALA A 109 17.05 -69.88 -36.04
C ALA A 109 17.64 -68.79 -36.94
N GLY A 110 18.92 -68.46 -36.78
CA GLY A 110 19.59 -67.40 -37.55
C GLY A 110 20.07 -66.25 -36.68
N SER A 111 19.95 -65.02 -37.18
CA SER A 111 20.36 -63.84 -36.41
C SER A 111 19.46 -62.65 -36.68
N ALA A 112 19.28 -61.77 -35.69
CA ALA A 112 18.51 -60.54 -35.84
C ALA A 112 19.32 -59.31 -35.38
N GLY A 113 19.21 -58.19 -36.11
CA GLY A 113 19.80 -56.89 -35.74
C GLY A 113 21.28 -56.70 -36.07
N TYR A 114 21.97 -57.75 -36.51
CA TYR A 114 23.36 -57.67 -36.99
C TYR A 114 23.49 -57.36 -38.49
N GLY A 115 22.39 -57.35 -39.26
CA GLY A 115 22.43 -57.24 -40.71
C GLY A 115 23.04 -58.46 -41.42
N ARG A 116 23.03 -59.63 -40.76
CA ARG A 116 23.62 -60.88 -41.30
C ARG A 116 22.55 -61.72 -41.97
N ALA A 117 22.68 -61.87 -43.28
CA ALA A 117 21.75 -62.62 -44.10
C ALA A 117 21.91 -64.15 -43.93
N VAL A 118 20.80 -64.87 -44.03
CA VAL A 118 20.78 -66.31 -44.24
C VAL A 118 21.32 -66.62 -45.63
N GLN A 119 22.32 -67.51 -45.71
CA GLN A 119 22.89 -67.97 -46.97
C GLN A 119 22.46 -69.40 -47.32
N ALA A 120 22.19 -70.22 -46.30
CA ALA A 120 21.66 -71.57 -46.46
C ALA A 120 20.83 -72.02 -45.24
N VAL A 121 19.95 -72.99 -45.44
CA VAL A 121 19.07 -73.58 -44.42
C VAL A 121 19.15 -75.11 -44.52
N GLN A 122 19.07 -75.79 -43.39
CA GLN A 122 18.75 -77.22 -43.33
C GLN A 122 17.48 -77.42 -42.52
N VAL A 123 16.62 -78.30 -43.00
CA VAL A 123 15.36 -78.66 -42.33
C VAL A 123 15.26 -80.18 -42.31
N ALA A 124 14.99 -80.75 -41.15
CA ALA A 124 14.82 -82.18 -40.94
C ALA A 124 13.57 -82.41 -40.09
N VAL A 125 12.68 -83.30 -40.53
CA VAL A 125 11.52 -83.72 -39.75
C VAL A 125 11.80 -85.11 -39.19
N LEU A 126 11.83 -85.24 -37.85
CA LEU A 126 12.15 -86.48 -37.15
C LEU A 126 10.98 -86.91 -36.25
N PRO A 127 10.80 -88.21 -35.96
CA PRO A 127 9.84 -88.69 -34.98
C PRO A 127 9.93 -87.92 -33.65
N LYS A 128 8.78 -87.71 -32.99
CA LYS A 128 8.72 -86.99 -31.72
C LYS A 128 9.55 -87.72 -30.67
N GLY A 129 10.48 -87.00 -30.05
CA GLY A 129 11.39 -87.55 -29.03
C GLY A 129 12.77 -87.95 -29.56
N ASP A 130 12.97 -88.00 -30.88
CA ASP A 130 14.29 -88.23 -31.46
C ASP A 130 15.23 -87.04 -31.23
N PRO A 131 16.54 -87.28 -31.00
CA PRO A 131 17.50 -86.21 -30.75
C PRO A 131 17.70 -85.32 -31.98
N ALA A 132 18.11 -84.08 -31.74
CA ALA A 132 18.44 -83.14 -32.80
C ALA A 132 19.53 -83.71 -33.75
N PRO A 133 19.51 -83.37 -35.05
CA PRO A 133 20.53 -83.84 -36.00
C PRO A 133 21.97 -83.37 -35.70
N GLY A 134 22.15 -82.44 -34.76
CA GLY A 134 23.46 -81.91 -34.36
C GLY A 134 23.35 -80.92 -33.18
N ASP A 135 24.36 -80.07 -33.02
CA ASP A 135 24.44 -79.08 -31.93
C ASP A 135 23.23 -78.13 -31.90
N THR A 136 22.67 -77.91 -30.71
CA THR A 136 21.52 -77.05 -30.43
C THR A 136 21.87 -75.86 -29.53
N SER A 137 23.15 -75.64 -29.22
CA SER A 137 23.58 -74.69 -28.18
C SER A 137 23.35 -73.21 -28.52
N CYS A 138 23.42 -72.82 -29.80
CA CYS A 138 23.22 -71.44 -30.23
C CYS A 138 22.50 -71.39 -31.60
N PRO A 139 21.19 -71.69 -31.64
CA PRO A 139 20.44 -71.68 -32.89
C PRO A 139 20.16 -70.25 -33.40
N PHE A 140 20.13 -69.28 -32.49
CA PHE A 140 19.80 -67.89 -32.78
C PHE A 140 20.70 -66.90 -32.03
N LYS A 141 21.04 -65.79 -32.69
CA LYS A 141 21.76 -64.65 -32.09
C LYS A 141 21.01 -63.35 -32.31
N SER A 142 20.60 -62.67 -31.23
CA SER A 142 20.05 -61.31 -31.32
C SER A 142 21.10 -60.27 -30.92
N ARG A 143 21.10 -59.12 -31.60
CA ARG A 143 21.95 -57.98 -31.23
C ARG A 143 21.41 -57.22 -30.02
N SER A 144 20.10 -57.33 -29.76
CA SER A 144 19.50 -56.79 -28.52
C SER A 144 20.04 -57.44 -27.26
N ASP A 145 20.54 -58.67 -27.36
CA ASP A 145 21.04 -59.41 -26.19
C ASP A 145 22.48 -59.03 -25.85
N GLU A 146 23.14 -58.22 -26.68
CA GLU A 146 24.47 -57.70 -26.38
C GLU A 146 24.42 -56.63 -25.27
N PRO A 147 25.39 -56.61 -24.34
CA PRO A 147 25.41 -55.63 -23.26
C PRO A 147 25.60 -54.21 -23.82
N ALA A 148 25.11 -53.23 -23.07
CA ALA A 148 25.30 -51.83 -23.43
C ALA A 148 26.79 -51.47 -23.47
N SER A 149 27.18 -50.69 -24.47
CA SER A 149 28.54 -50.20 -24.66
C SER A 149 28.57 -48.67 -24.58
N ILE A 150 29.73 -48.13 -24.23
CA ILE A 150 29.95 -46.68 -24.16
C ILE A 150 31.23 -46.30 -24.90
N THR A 151 31.17 -45.21 -25.67
CA THR A 151 32.34 -44.54 -26.22
C THR A 151 32.40 -43.10 -25.71
N VAL A 152 33.62 -42.61 -25.46
CA VAL A 152 33.86 -41.27 -24.90
C VAL A 152 35.01 -40.60 -25.63
N ARG A 153 34.90 -39.31 -25.92
CA ARG A 153 36.02 -38.49 -26.41
C ARG A 153 36.02 -37.11 -25.80
N SER A 154 37.21 -36.54 -25.69
CA SER A 154 37.44 -35.19 -25.17
C SER A 154 37.85 -34.23 -26.27
N HIS A 155 37.38 -32.99 -26.19
CA HIS A 155 38.01 -31.85 -26.85
C HIS A 155 39.05 -31.24 -25.92
N THR A 156 40.33 -31.48 -26.20
CA THR A 156 41.44 -31.03 -25.35
C THR A 156 42.05 -29.75 -25.93
N SER A 157 42.30 -28.75 -25.09
CA SER A 157 42.88 -27.47 -25.52
C SER A 157 44.19 -27.69 -26.29
N ASN A 158 44.37 -26.95 -27.38
CA ASN A 158 45.48 -27.07 -28.35
C ASN A 158 45.63 -28.43 -29.06
N ILE A 159 44.70 -29.37 -28.90
CA ILE A 159 44.66 -30.65 -29.64
C ILE A 159 43.40 -30.75 -30.48
N GLY A 160 42.25 -30.33 -29.94
CA GLY A 160 40.95 -30.53 -30.55
C GLY A 160 40.27 -31.81 -30.08
N TRP A 161 39.32 -32.31 -30.87
CA TRP A 161 38.65 -33.59 -30.62
C TRP A 161 39.60 -34.77 -30.80
N MET A 162 39.76 -35.56 -29.74
CA MET A 162 40.55 -36.80 -29.76
C MET A 162 39.68 -37.98 -30.25
N SER A 163 40.32 -39.09 -30.66
CA SER A 163 39.61 -40.32 -31.05
C SER A 163 38.76 -40.87 -29.89
N PRO A 164 37.53 -41.38 -30.16
CA PRO A 164 36.72 -42.06 -29.16
C PRO A 164 37.43 -43.26 -28.53
N VAL A 165 37.29 -43.40 -27.22
CA VAL A 165 37.76 -44.55 -26.43
C VAL A 165 36.58 -45.29 -25.81
N GLY A 166 36.71 -46.60 -25.62
CA GLY A 166 35.68 -47.42 -24.98
C GLY A 166 35.63 -47.25 -23.45
N GLY A 167 34.60 -47.84 -22.83
CA GLY A 167 34.40 -47.81 -21.37
C GLY A 167 35.65 -48.17 -20.56
N GLY A 168 35.89 -47.42 -19.47
CA GLY A 168 37.03 -47.56 -18.57
C GLY A 168 38.37 -46.99 -19.08
N SER A 169 38.47 -46.66 -20.36
CA SER A 169 39.66 -46.04 -20.95
C SER A 169 39.76 -44.55 -20.65
N VAL A 170 40.98 -43.99 -20.74
CA VAL A 170 41.23 -42.56 -20.48
C VAL A 170 40.85 -41.73 -21.71
N ALA A 171 39.86 -40.85 -21.57
CA ALA A 171 39.52 -39.82 -22.55
C ALA A 171 40.14 -38.48 -22.11
N GLY A 172 41.14 -37.99 -22.85
CA GLY A 172 41.85 -36.75 -22.57
C GLY A 172 43.36 -36.93 -22.37
N THR A 173 43.99 -36.03 -21.64
CA THR A 173 45.41 -36.11 -21.29
C THR A 173 45.59 -36.09 -19.78
N THR A 174 46.67 -36.68 -19.27
CA THR A 174 46.97 -36.67 -17.83
C THR A 174 48.34 -36.03 -17.61
N GLY A 175 48.41 -35.04 -16.72
CA GLY A 175 49.68 -34.43 -16.28
C GLY A 175 50.37 -33.53 -17.32
N ARG A 176 49.68 -33.18 -18.41
CA ARG A 176 50.25 -32.34 -19.50
C ARG A 176 49.91 -30.85 -19.36
N GLY A 177 49.07 -30.47 -18.39
CA GLY A 177 48.60 -29.09 -18.25
C GLY A 177 47.72 -28.63 -19.41
N LEU A 178 47.10 -29.55 -20.15
CA LEU A 178 46.18 -29.26 -21.24
C LEU A 178 44.74 -29.48 -20.75
N PRO A 179 43.95 -28.40 -20.55
CA PRO A 179 42.57 -28.50 -20.10
C PRO A 179 41.66 -29.21 -21.11
N MET A 180 40.75 -30.04 -20.63
CA MET A 180 39.58 -30.46 -21.38
C MET A 180 38.60 -29.29 -21.49
N GLU A 181 38.14 -28.98 -22.70
CA GLU A 181 37.16 -27.91 -22.95
C GLU A 181 35.75 -28.48 -23.15
N ALA A 182 35.64 -29.66 -23.78
CA ALA A 182 34.38 -30.38 -23.96
C ALA A 182 34.53 -31.90 -23.83
N LEU A 183 33.43 -32.57 -23.55
CA LEU A 183 33.33 -34.03 -23.43
C LEU A 183 32.12 -34.52 -24.24
N GLU A 184 32.30 -35.61 -24.98
CA GLU A 184 31.23 -36.31 -25.68
C GLU A 184 31.21 -37.78 -25.23
N ALA A 185 30.03 -38.33 -24.96
CA ALA A 185 29.82 -39.73 -24.64
C ALA A 185 28.61 -40.30 -25.40
N GLN A 186 28.73 -41.50 -25.96
CA GLN A 186 27.68 -42.13 -26.74
C GLN A 186 27.35 -43.51 -26.16
N LEU A 187 26.06 -43.80 -26.04
CA LEU A 187 25.54 -45.10 -25.62
C LEU A 187 25.25 -45.97 -26.85
N GLY A 188 25.84 -47.16 -26.90
CA GLY A 188 25.54 -48.16 -27.90
C GLY A 188 24.81 -49.35 -27.28
N TRP A 189 23.48 -49.44 -27.46
CA TRP A 189 22.68 -50.55 -26.99
C TRP A 189 21.51 -50.83 -27.96
N TYR A 190 21.67 -51.84 -28.82
CA TYR A 190 20.78 -52.04 -29.96
C TYR A 190 19.38 -52.49 -29.51
N GLY A 191 18.33 -51.81 -29.97
CA GLY A 191 16.95 -52.21 -29.69
C GLY A 191 16.42 -51.82 -28.30
N HIS A 192 17.21 -51.08 -27.51
CA HIS A 192 16.84 -50.59 -26.18
C HIS A 192 16.71 -49.07 -26.15
N SER A 193 15.98 -48.54 -25.17
CA SER A 193 15.75 -47.10 -25.00
C SER A 193 16.68 -46.47 -23.95
N GLY A 194 16.88 -45.15 -24.06
CA GLY A 194 17.71 -44.38 -23.13
C GLY A 194 18.92 -43.75 -23.79
N SER A 195 19.51 -42.78 -23.11
CA SER A 195 20.67 -42.01 -23.57
C SER A 195 21.62 -41.69 -22.42
N ILE A 196 22.79 -41.14 -22.76
CA ILE A 196 23.68 -40.53 -21.77
C ILE A 196 23.46 -39.02 -21.83
N GLU A 197 23.17 -38.41 -20.69
CA GLU A 197 23.14 -36.95 -20.55
C GLU A 197 24.36 -36.49 -19.76
N LEU A 198 24.95 -35.37 -20.19
CA LEU A 198 26.09 -34.73 -19.55
C LEU A 198 25.81 -33.27 -19.28
N ARG A 199 26.43 -32.74 -18.23
CA ARG A 199 26.61 -31.30 -18.02
C ARG A 199 27.98 -31.03 -17.43
N GLY A 200 28.53 -29.87 -17.77
CA GLY A 200 29.86 -29.47 -17.34
C GLY A 200 29.82 -28.16 -16.56
N HIS A 201 30.62 -28.06 -15.52
CA HIS A 201 30.98 -26.79 -14.92
C HIS A 201 32.12 -26.18 -15.74
N VAL A 202 31.83 -25.16 -16.55
CA VAL A 202 32.80 -24.52 -17.43
C VAL A 202 33.31 -23.23 -16.79
N SER A 203 34.63 -22.99 -16.84
CA SER A 203 35.25 -21.79 -16.26
C SER A 203 34.61 -20.52 -16.81
N ASN A 204 34.25 -19.58 -15.92
CA ASN A 204 33.56 -18.32 -16.23
C ASN A 204 32.16 -18.49 -16.85
N VAL A 205 31.56 -19.69 -16.78
CA VAL A 205 30.19 -19.98 -17.21
C VAL A 205 29.38 -20.59 -16.06
N GLY A 206 29.97 -21.49 -15.28
CA GLY A 206 29.27 -22.27 -14.26
C GLY A 206 28.76 -23.60 -14.81
N TRP A 207 27.82 -24.24 -14.11
CA TRP A 207 27.17 -25.46 -14.58
C TRP A 207 26.27 -25.19 -15.78
N GLN A 208 26.50 -25.90 -16.87
CA GLN A 208 25.64 -25.90 -18.05
C GLN A 208 24.37 -26.74 -17.83
N GLN A 209 23.35 -26.54 -18.67
CA GLN A 209 22.18 -27.41 -18.72
C GLN A 209 22.57 -28.83 -19.15
N TRP A 210 21.78 -29.82 -18.75
CA TRP A 210 21.94 -31.20 -19.24
C TRP A 210 21.75 -31.24 -20.76
N SER A 211 22.63 -31.96 -21.43
CA SER A 211 22.53 -32.21 -22.85
C SER A 211 22.82 -33.66 -23.16
N GLU A 212 22.11 -34.20 -24.15
CA GLU A 212 22.34 -35.56 -24.62
C GLU A 212 23.71 -35.66 -25.30
N GLY A 213 24.50 -36.60 -24.81
CA GLY A 213 25.76 -37.02 -25.41
C GLY A 213 26.93 -36.05 -25.35
N HIS A 214 26.78 -34.81 -24.86
CA HIS A 214 27.91 -33.87 -24.77
C HIS A 214 27.78 -32.80 -23.68
N CYS A 215 28.92 -32.20 -23.27
CA CYS A 215 28.98 -30.99 -22.45
C CYS A 215 30.27 -30.20 -22.69
N GLY A 216 30.33 -28.96 -22.21
CA GLY A 216 31.49 -28.08 -22.29
C GLY A 216 31.41 -27.08 -23.46
N THR A 217 32.57 -26.62 -23.93
CA THR A 217 32.70 -25.72 -25.07
C THR A 217 33.85 -26.13 -25.96
N THR A 218 33.75 -25.84 -27.26
CA THR A 218 34.78 -26.19 -28.24
C THR A 218 35.47 -24.92 -28.72
N GLY A 219 36.78 -24.80 -28.53
CA GLY A 219 37.59 -23.72 -29.13
C GLY A 219 37.42 -22.34 -28.49
N LYS A 220 36.75 -22.27 -27.33
CA LYS A 220 36.54 -21.01 -26.59
C LYS A 220 37.61 -20.72 -25.54
N SER A 221 38.61 -21.60 -25.38
CA SER A 221 39.60 -21.52 -24.30
C SER A 221 38.97 -21.49 -22.89
N GLN A 222 37.76 -22.07 -22.76
CA GLN A 222 37.07 -22.22 -21.48
C GLN A 222 37.19 -23.69 -21.05
N ARG A 223 37.81 -23.91 -19.88
CA ARG A 223 38.08 -25.25 -19.35
C ARG A 223 36.85 -25.84 -18.68
N LEU A 224 36.63 -27.13 -18.82
CA LEU A 224 35.79 -27.91 -17.91
C LEU A 224 36.51 -28.04 -16.56
N GLU A 225 35.82 -27.72 -15.48
CA GLU A 225 36.32 -27.85 -14.10
C GLU A 225 35.65 -29.03 -13.36
N ALA A 226 34.41 -29.36 -13.71
CA ALA A 226 33.67 -30.52 -13.20
C ALA A 226 32.69 -31.05 -14.26
N VAL A 227 32.25 -32.30 -14.11
CA VAL A 227 31.27 -32.95 -14.99
C VAL A 227 30.27 -33.77 -14.18
N GLN A 228 29.04 -33.87 -14.68
CA GLN A 228 28.04 -34.83 -14.25
C GLN A 228 27.54 -35.60 -15.47
N ILE A 229 27.35 -36.90 -15.29
CA ILE A 229 26.97 -37.86 -16.32
C ILE A 229 25.90 -38.78 -15.75
N ARG A 230 24.77 -38.93 -16.45
CA ARG A 230 23.67 -39.82 -16.06
C ARG A 230 23.10 -40.58 -17.24
N LEU A 231 22.42 -41.67 -16.95
CA LEU A 231 21.62 -42.43 -17.92
C LEU A 231 20.16 -42.00 -17.85
N THR A 232 19.44 -42.16 -18.95
CA THR A 232 17.98 -41.97 -19.05
C THR A 232 17.30 -43.24 -19.58
N GLY A 233 15.97 -43.31 -19.51
CA GLY A 233 15.17 -44.42 -20.05
C GLY A 233 15.52 -45.79 -19.46
N GLU A 234 15.35 -46.83 -20.26
CA GLU A 234 15.64 -48.23 -19.86
C GLU A 234 17.11 -48.43 -19.45
N ALA A 235 18.04 -47.70 -20.06
CA ALA A 235 19.46 -47.75 -19.67
C ALA A 235 19.68 -47.38 -18.20
N ALA A 236 18.95 -46.40 -17.66
CA ALA A 236 19.06 -45.98 -16.25
C ALA A 236 18.50 -47.02 -15.26
N GLU A 237 17.58 -47.86 -15.72
CA GLU A 237 16.99 -48.95 -14.93
C GLU A 237 17.89 -50.19 -14.90
N LYS A 238 18.63 -50.44 -15.98
CA LYS A 238 19.47 -51.64 -16.16
C LYS A 238 20.95 -51.45 -15.87
N TYR A 239 21.44 -50.21 -15.93
CA TYR A 239 22.84 -49.89 -15.69
C TYR A 239 23.01 -48.71 -14.73
N ASP A 240 24.16 -48.68 -14.08
CA ASP A 240 24.73 -47.52 -13.42
C ASP A 240 25.93 -47.01 -14.23
N ILE A 241 26.06 -45.69 -14.34
CA ILE A 241 27.20 -45.05 -15.01
C ILE A 241 28.17 -44.50 -13.98
N TRP A 242 29.39 -45.04 -13.98
CA TRP A 242 30.47 -44.62 -13.09
C TRP A 242 31.52 -43.82 -13.86
N TYR A 243 31.99 -42.73 -13.27
CA TYR A 243 33.00 -41.87 -13.89
C TYR A 243 33.89 -41.19 -12.86
N CYS A 244 35.13 -40.93 -13.25
CA CYS A 244 36.06 -40.14 -12.46
C CYS A 244 36.80 -39.14 -13.34
N ALA A 245 37.27 -38.05 -12.71
CA ALA A 245 37.97 -36.97 -13.39
C ALA A 245 39.40 -36.85 -12.89
N HIS A 246 40.33 -36.67 -13.82
CA HIS A 246 41.71 -36.26 -13.54
C HIS A 246 41.80 -34.75 -13.53
N VAL A 247 41.99 -34.15 -12.35
CA VAL A 247 42.02 -32.71 -12.16
C VAL A 247 43.47 -32.21 -12.15
N SER A 248 43.73 -31.14 -12.90
CA SER A 248 45.06 -30.55 -13.05
C SER A 248 45.66 -30.15 -11.70
N GLY A 249 46.86 -30.68 -11.41
CA GLY A 249 47.57 -30.46 -10.15
C GLY A 249 47.00 -31.19 -8.93
N ILE A 250 45.99 -32.06 -9.09
CA ILE A 250 45.41 -32.90 -8.03
C ILE A 250 45.54 -34.39 -8.37
N GLY A 251 45.28 -34.76 -9.62
CA GLY A 251 45.27 -36.15 -10.08
C GLY A 251 43.85 -36.71 -10.22
N TRP A 252 43.74 -38.04 -10.27
CA TRP A 252 42.44 -38.72 -10.32
C TRP A 252 41.68 -38.54 -9.00
N LEU A 253 40.45 -38.04 -9.11
CA LEU A 253 39.46 -38.11 -8.04
C LEU A 253 38.77 -39.48 -8.03
N ASP A 254 38.02 -39.75 -6.97
CA ASP A 254 37.26 -40.97 -6.79
C ASP A 254 36.09 -41.07 -7.80
N TRP A 255 35.47 -42.25 -7.89
CA TRP A 255 34.40 -42.54 -8.84
C TRP A 255 33.05 -41.96 -8.38
N ALA A 256 32.51 -41.04 -9.18
CA ALA A 256 31.14 -40.56 -9.12
C ALA A 256 30.21 -41.51 -9.87
N CYS A 257 28.92 -41.49 -9.52
CA CYS A 257 27.89 -42.35 -10.10
C CYS A 257 26.63 -41.55 -10.44
N ASN A 258 25.94 -41.90 -11.52
CA ASN A 258 24.55 -41.52 -11.81
C ASN A 258 24.21 -40.05 -11.54
N GLY A 259 24.98 -39.15 -12.15
CA GLY A 259 24.79 -37.71 -12.03
C GLY A 259 25.47 -37.03 -10.84
N ALA A 260 26.19 -37.73 -9.96
CA ALA A 260 26.99 -37.10 -8.92
C ALA A 260 28.17 -36.29 -9.51
N ALA A 261 28.45 -35.08 -9.02
CA ALA A 261 29.53 -34.27 -9.58
C ALA A 261 30.91 -34.94 -9.45
N ALA A 262 31.71 -34.86 -10.50
CA ALA A 262 33.11 -35.28 -10.53
C ALA A 262 34.00 -34.10 -10.96
N GLY A 263 35.06 -33.80 -10.21
CA GLY A 263 36.00 -32.72 -10.53
C GLY A 263 36.11 -31.65 -9.45
N SER A 264 36.40 -30.42 -9.84
CA SER A 264 36.78 -29.31 -8.96
C SER A 264 36.11 -27.98 -9.30
N ALA A 265 34.78 -27.95 -9.33
CA ALA A 265 34.01 -26.77 -9.74
C ALA A 265 34.36 -25.53 -8.88
N GLY A 266 34.64 -24.40 -9.53
CA GLY A 266 34.89 -23.13 -8.86
C GLY A 266 36.24 -23.01 -8.15
N LYS A 267 37.08 -24.06 -8.18
CA LYS A 267 38.43 -24.03 -7.58
C LYS A 267 39.53 -23.62 -8.57
N GLY A 268 39.16 -23.25 -9.80
CA GLY A 268 40.11 -22.77 -10.81
C GLY A 268 41.01 -23.86 -11.39
N LYS A 269 40.67 -25.14 -11.19
CA LYS A 269 41.44 -26.30 -11.69
C LYS A 269 40.65 -27.01 -12.78
N ALA A 270 41.32 -27.30 -13.91
CA ALA A 270 40.71 -27.97 -15.06
C ALA A 270 40.62 -29.49 -14.86
N ILE A 271 39.60 -30.12 -15.43
CA ILE A 271 39.65 -31.53 -15.83
C ILE A 271 40.62 -31.65 -17.02
N GLU A 272 41.55 -32.60 -16.96
CA GLU A 272 42.45 -32.93 -18.08
C GLU A 272 42.03 -34.23 -18.78
N ALA A 273 41.44 -35.17 -18.03
CA ALA A 273 40.92 -36.43 -18.55
C ALA A 273 39.76 -36.98 -17.71
N VAL A 274 38.96 -37.88 -18.30
CA VAL A 274 37.94 -38.65 -17.60
C VAL A 274 38.05 -40.14 -17.93
N LYS A 275 37.51 -40.98 -17.04
CA LYS A 275 37.15 -42.37 -17.34
C LYS A 275 35.66 -42.52 -17.09
N VAL A 276 34.97 -43.25 -17.96
CA VAL A 276 33.53 -43.53 -17.83
C VAL A 276 33.30 -45.00 -18.13
N ILE A 277 32.49 -45.68 -17.32
CA ILE A 277 32.18 -47.10 -17.46
C ILE A 277 30.70 -47.37 -17.10
N LEU A 278 30.08 -48.28 -17.84
CA LEU A 278 28.77 -48.83 -17.52
C LEU A 278 28.94 -50.10 -16.69
N VAL A 279 28.13 -50.22 -15.64
CA VAL A 279 28.04 -51.42 -14.80
C VAL A 279 26.57 -51.79 -14.71
N GLU A 280 26.23 -53.08 -14.63
CA GLU A 280 24.86 -53.51 -14.35
C GLU A 280 24.30 -52.80 -13.10
N LYS A 281 22.99 -52.55 -13.08
CA LYS A 281 22.32 -51.79 -12.01
C LYS A 281 22.64 -52.37 -10.63
N GLY A 282 23.09 -51.53 -9.71
CA GLY A 282 23.47 -51.90 -8.35
C GLY A 282 24.84 -52.59 -8.26
N GLY A 283 25.58 -52.72 -9.36
CA GLY A 283 26.92 -53.27 -9.37
C GLY A 283 27.94 -52.39 -8.65
N ALA A 284 29.04 -53.00 -8.21
CA ALA A 284 30.07 -52.34 -7.42
C ALA A 284 30.78 -51.23 -8.20
N ALA A 285 31.15 -50.16 -7.49
CA ALA A 285 31.99 -49.09 -8.03
C ALA A 285 33.35 -49.66 -8.49
N PRO A 286 33.93 -49.16 -9.60
CA PRO A 286 35.27 -49.59 -10.04
C PRO A 286 36.40 -49.22 -9.07
N GLY A 287 36.14 -48.36 -8.08
CA GLY A 287 37.07 -47.94 -7.04
C GLY A 287 36.38 -47.15 -5.93
N SER A 288 37.15 -46.44 -5.10
CA SER A 288 36.60 -45.57 -4.05
C SER A 288 35.65 -44.51 -4.61
N SER A 289 34.65 -44.12 -3.82
CA SER A 289 33.65 -43.07 -4.12
C SER A 289 33.61 -41.99 -3.05
N SER A 290 34.69 -41.84 -2.26
CA SER A 290 34.72 -40.97 -1.07
C SER A 290 35.08 -39.52 -1.38
N LYS A 291 35.96 -39.28 -2.36
CA LYS A 291 36.51 -37.96 -2.73
C LYS A 291 36.29 -37.65 -4.21
N VAL A 292 35.02 -37.68 -4.62
CA VAL A 292 34.64 -37.56 -6.05
C VAL A 292 34.66 -36.11 -6.54
N PHE A 293 34.47 -35.14 -5.64
CA PHE A 293 34.25 -33.73 -5.96
C PHE A 293 34.92 -32.79 -4.96
N ILE A 294 35.49 -31.69 -5.48
CA ILE A 294 36.14 -30.62 -4.71
C ILE A 294 35.52 -29.29 -5.12
N GLY A 295 34.41 -28.92 -4.50
CA GLY A 295 33.66 -27.70 -4.78
C GLY A 295 32.85 -27.25 -3.57
N ASP A 296 32.19 -26.10 -3.68
CA ASP A 296 31.23 -25.68 -2.66
C ASP A 296 29.98 -26.56 -2.80
N LEU A 297 29.53 -27.13 -1.67
CA LEU A 297 28.34 -27.97 -1.65
C LEU A 297 27.08 -27.15 -1.86
N ASP A 298 26.01 -27.82 -2.23
CA ASP A 298 24.68 -27.24 -2.24
C ASP A 298 24.34 -26.60 -0.88
N ALA A 299 23.82 -25.39 -0.96
CA ALA A 299 23.57 -24.48 0.14
C ALA A 299 22.19 -23.83 -0.03
N VAL A 300 21.59 -23.46 1.09
CA VAL A 300 20.41 -22.60 1.11
C VAL A 300 20.83 -21.21 1.56
N ALA A 301 20.26 -20.19 0.93
CA ALA A 301 20.36 -18.82 1.38
C ALA A 301 18.98 -18.35 1.87
N VAL A 302 18.97 -17.59 2.96
CA VAL A 302 17.76 -16.97 3.50
C VAL A 302 18.03 -15.51 3.84
N SER A 303 17.10 -14.65 3.45
CA SER A 303 17.06 -13.25 3.81
C SER A 303 15.63 -12.84 4.15
N GLY A 304 15.47 -11.73 4.86
CA GLY A 304 14.16 -11.22 5.21
C GLY A 304 14.17 -9.74 5.52
N SER A 305 12.99 -9.13 5.38
CA SER A 305 12.76 -7.73 5.73
C SER A 305 11.68 -7.62 6.79
N ALA A 306 11.87 -6.67 7.70
CA ALA A 306 10.94 -6.37 8.75
C ALA A 306 9.73 -5.57 8.23
N VAL A 307 8.67 -5.49 9.04
CA VAL A 307 7.53 -4.59 8.82
C VAL A 307 7.97 -3.12 8.68
N SER A 308 9.06 -2.72 9.35
CA SER A 308 9.67 -1.38 9.22
C SER A 308 10.39 -1.15 7.89
N GLY A 309 10.60 -2.20 7.09
CA GLY A 309 11.42 -2.18 5.87
C GLY A 309 12.91 -2.48 6.12
N GLU A 310 13.35 -2.56 7.38
CA GLU A 310 14.73 -2.90 7.73
C GLU A 310 15.06 -4.36 7.34
N SER A 311 16.25 -4.60 6.78
CA SER A 311 16.72 -5.95 6.47
C SER A 311 17.20 -6.67 7.74
N LEU A 312 16.85 -7.96 7.88
CA LEU A 312 17.41 -8.86 8.90
C LEU A 312 18.71 -9.56 8.42
N GLY A 313 19.26 -9.12 7.29
CA GLY A 313 20.49 -9.67 6.70
C GLY A 313 20.24 -10.84 5.74
N LEU A 314 21.35 -11.39 5.25
CA LEU A 314 21.43 -12.56 4.37
C LEU A 314 22.38 -13.57 5.01
N SER A 315 21.96 -14.83 5.12
CA SER A 315 22.81 -15.95 5.52
C SER A 315 22.75 -17.02 4.45
N SER A 316 23.86 -17.70 4.19
CA SER A 316 23.93 -18.83 3.25
C SER A 316 24.83 -19.96 3.75
N GLY A 317 24.55 -21.19 3.31
CA GLY A 317 25.33 -22.39 3.62
C GLY A 317 24.43 -23.63 3.68
N GLN A 318 24.97 -24.78 4.09
CA GLN A 318 24.15 -25.97 4.39
C GLN A 318 23.20 -25.73 5.58
N LYS A 319 23.52 -24.76 6.43
CA LYS A 319 22.64 -24.19 7.43
C LYS A 319 22.72 -22.67 7.35
N ALA A 320 21.57 -22.00 7.33
CA ALA A 320 21.48 -20.56 7.25
C ALA A 320 20.47 -20.02 8.28
N THR A 321 20.83 -18.92 8.93
CA THR A 321 20.06 -18.34 10.03
C THR A 321 19.95 -16.83 9.86
N ILE A 322 18.74 -16.30 10.02
CA ILE A 322 18.51 -14.85 10.15
C ILE A 322 17.65 -14.57 11.39
N GLY A 323 17.86 -13.40 12.00
CA GLY A 323 17.04 -12.93 13.12
C GLY A 323 17.14 -13.78 14.39
N GLY A 324 16.09 -13.74 15.22
CA GLY A 324 16.00 -14.43 16.51
C GLY A 324 15.48 -13.55 17.64
N LYS A 325 15.87 -13.87 18.89
CA LYS A 325 15.42 -13.12 20.07
C LYS A 325 15.79 -11.64 19.99
N GLY A 326 14.78 -10.77 20.04
CA GLY A 326 14.94 -9.31 19.98
C GLY A 326 15.05 -8.72 18.58
N ALA A 327 15.03 -9.55 17.53
CA ALA A 327 14.94 -9.07 16.15
C ALA A 327 13.54 -8.51 15.83
N LYS A 328 13.48 -7.68 14.79
CA LYS A 328 12.22 -7.07 14.31
C LYS A 328 11.33 -8.12 13.64
N LEU A 329 10.02 -7.90 13.67
CA LEU A 329 9.03 -8.79 13.06
C LEU A 329 9.14 -8.75 11.53
N LEU A 330 9.28 -9.92 10.91
CA LEU A 330 9.41 -10.13 9.48
C LEU A 330 8.07 -9.86 8.77
N ASN A 331 8.10 -9.16 7.64
CA ASN A 331 6.97 -9.03 6.72
C ASN A 331 7.18 -9.80 5.41
N SER A 332 8.44 -10.17 5.12
CA SER A 332 8.82 -10.84 3.89
C SER A 332 10.09 -11.65 4.04
N ILE A 333 10.19 -12.72 3.27
CA ILE A 333 11.35 -13.61 3.22
C ILE A 333 11.71 -13.89 1.77
N ALA A 334 13.00 -14.09 1.50
CA ALA A 334 13.48 -14.60 0.23
C ALA A 334 14.48 -15.72 0.52
N LEU A 335 14.24 -16.87 -0.11
CA LEU A 335 15.09 -18.05 -0.06
C LEU A 335 15.53 -18.45 -1.45
N SER A 336 16.76 -18.92 -1.55
CA SER A 336 17.30 -19.54 -2.76
C SER A 336 18.18 -20.72 -2.40
N VAL A 337 18.31 -21.65 -3.33
CA VAL A 337 19.34 -22.69 -3.26
C VAL A 337 20.50 -22.31 -4.19
N ALA A 338 21.72 -22.60 -3.75
CA ALA A 338 22.99 -22.29 -4.41
C ALA A 338 23.94 -23.49 -4.27
N GLY A 339 25.08 -23.50 -4.98
CA GLY A 339 26.04 -24.62 -4.97
C GLY A 339 25.93 -25.54 -6.20
N GLN A 340 24.76 -25.56 -6.86
CA GLN A 340 24.52 -26.02 -8.23
C GLN A 340 25.09 -27.41 -8.59
N THR A 341 25.38 -28.29 -7.63
CA THR A 341 25.62 -29.70 -7.98
C THR A 341 24.30 -30.39 -8.29
N ASP A 342 23.21 -29.98 -7.67
CA ASP A 342 21.88 -30.50 -7.97
C ASP A 342 21.00 -29.46 -8.70
N ASP A 343 20.18 -29.93 -9.63
CA ASP A 343 19.14 -29.12 -10.26
C ASP A 343 17.84 -29.11 -9.46
N GLY A 344 17.07 -28.05 -9.62
CA GLY A 344 15.78 -27.86 -8.97
C GLY A 344 15.67 -26.48 -8.34
N SER A 345 14.62 -26.28 -7.56
CA SER A 345 14.32 -25.00 -6.93
C SER A 345 13.85 -25.19 -5.49
N ILE A 346 13.91 -24.12 -4.70
CA ILE A 346 13.13 -24.02 -3.46
C ILE A 346 11.87 -23.20 -3.73
N SER A 347 10.72 -23.70 -3.26
CA SER A 347 9.45 -22.97 -3.22
C SER A 347 8.98 -22.77 -1.79
N TYR A 348 8.44 -21.60 -1.49
CA TYR A 348 8.03 -21.23 -0.14
C TYR A 348 6.88 -20.24 -0.13
N ALA A 349 6.09 -20.26 0.93
CA ALA A 349 5.00 -19.33 1.16
C ALA A 349 5.00 -18.86 2.61
N VAL A 350 4.37 -17.71 2.83
CA VAL A 350 4.21 -17.09 4.15
C VAL A 350 2.73 -16.95 4.47
N MET A 351 2.39 -17.04 5.75
CA MET A 351 1.06 -16.78 6.28
C MET A 351 1.08 -15.50 7.12
N ASP A 352 0.06 -14.65 7.00
CA ASP A 352 -0.21 -13.55 7.92
C ASP A 352 -1.58 -13.66 8.59
N ALA A 353 -1.78 -12.95 9.70
CA ALA A 353 -2.98 -13.06 10.54
C ALA A 353 -4.28 -12.53 9.91
N TYR A 354 -4.20 -11.83 8.76
CA TYR A 354 -5.33 -11.15 8.14
C TYR A 354 -5.74 -11.78 6.81
N SER A 355 -4.78 -12.39 6.11
CA SER A 355 -4.97 -12.93 4.75
C SER A 355 -4.79 -14.44 4.67
N GLY A 356 -4.28 -15.09 5.72
CA GLY A 356 -3.91 -16.51 5.67
C GLY A 356 -2.65 -16.73 4.83
N TRP A 357 -2.57 -17.89 4.16
CA TRP A 357 -1.43 -18.24 3.29
C TRP A 357 -1.43 -17.41 2.00
N GLY A 358 -0.30 -16.74 1.73
CA GLY A 358 -0.06 -16.06 0.46
C GLY A 358 0.32 -17.01 -0.68
N ALA A 359 0.60 -16.43 -1.84
CA ALA A 359 1.15 -17.16 -2.99
C ALA A 359 2.53 -17.75 -2.64
N SER A 360 2.87 -18.86 -3.30
CA SER A 360 4.21 -19.44 -3.18
C SER A 360 5.16 -18.73 -4.13
N GLU A 361 6.35 -18.40 -3.64
CA GLU A 361 7.46 -17.87 -4.41
C GLU A 361 8.52 -18.97 -4.62
N SER A 362 9.46 -18.73 -5.53
CA SER A 362 10.60 -19.61 -5.77
C SER A 362 11.90 -18.83 -5.92
N ASP A 363 13.02 -19.44 -5.53
CA ASP A 363 14.41 -19.00 -5.77
C ASP A 363 14.65 -17.49 -5.86
N GLY A 364 14.84 -16.84 -4.72
CA GLY A 364 15.13 -15.42 -4.59
C GLY A 364 13.89 -14.50 -4.65
N GLY A 365 12.71 -15.03 -5.00
CA GLY A 365 11.44 -14.27 -4.93
C GLY A 365 11.10 -13.81 -3.51
N ALA A 366 10.69 -12.56 -3.33
CA ALA A 366 10.31 -12.07 -2.01
C ALA A 366 8.87 -12.51 -1.67
N ALA A 367 8.71 -13.56 -0.88
CA ALA A 367 7.41 -13.96 -0.34
C ALA A 367 6.98 -12.98 0.75
N LYS A 368 5.95 -12.17 0.46
CA LYS A 368 5.45 -11.10 1.35
C LYS A 368 4.12 -11.46 1.97
N ALA A 369 3.91 -11.07 3.21
CA ALA A 369 2.59 -11.04 3.83
C ALA A 369 1.63 -10.20 2.95
N VAL A 370 0.46 -10.72 2.62
CA VAL A 370 -0.48 -10.09 1.68
C VAL A 370 -1.04 -8.79 2.27
N SER A 371 -1.29 -8.78 3.58
CA SER A 371 -1.70 -7.59 4.32
C SER A 371 -0.54 -6.65 4.68
N GLY A 372 0.71 -7.06 4.47
CA GLY A 372 1.90 -6.34 4.96
C GLY A 372 2.15 -6.47 6.46
N ALA A 373 1.33 -7.25 7.18
CA ALA A 373 1.51 -7.55 8.59
C ALA A 373 2.70 -8.49 8.87
N PRO A 374 3.10 -8.68 10.14
CA PRO A 374 4.06 -9.72 10.49
C PRO A 374 3.65 -11.10 9.99
N ILE A 375 4.62 -11.83 9.48
CA ILE A 375 4.46 -13.24 9.14
C ILE A 375 4.19 -14.03 10.43
N LYS A 376 3.25 -14.97 10.36
CA LYS A 376 2.83 -15.88 11.43
C LYS A 376 3.40 -17.29 11.25
N ALA A 377 3.47 -17.75 9.99
CA ALA A 377 3.99 -19.07 9.65
C ALA A 377 4.58 -19.11 8.25
N ILE A 378 5.41 -20.12 7.99
CA ILE A 378 6.06 -20.37 6.70
C ILE A 378 5.98 -21.85 6.33
N LYS A 379 6.07 -22.15 5.04
CA LYS A 379 6.28 -23.51 4.51
C LYS A 379 7.28 -23.45 3.36
N MET A 380 8.11 -24.47 3.22
CA MET A 380 9.18 -24.56 2.21
C MET A 380 9.30 -25.97 1.66
N SER A 381 9.47 -26.11 0.35
CA SER A 381 9.64 -27.39 -0.36
C SER A 381 10.74 -27.28 -1.41
N LEU A 382 11.46 -28.37 -1.64
CA LEU A 382 12.42 -28.51 -2.74
C LEU A 382 11.75 -29.17 -3.95
N SER A 383 12.30 -28.95 -5.14
CA SER A 383 11.93 -29.63 -6.39
C SER A 383 13.16 -30.23 -7.07
N GLY A 384 12.97 -31.03 -8.12
CA GLY A 384 14.07 -31.59 -8.93
C GLY A 384 15.01 -32.52 -8.14
N GLN A 385 16.29 -32.51 -8.49
CA GLN A 385 17.33 -33.28 -7.81
C GLN A 385 17.55 -32.82 -6.37
N PHE A 386 17.34 -31.54 -6.06
CA PHE A 386 17.34 -31.09 -4.65
C PHE A 386 16.35 -31.86 -3.80
N ALA A 387 15.13 -32.09 -4.29
CA ALA A 387 14.13 -32.88 -3.56
C ALA A 387 14.50 -34.37 -3.44
N ALA A 388 15.25 -34.92 -4.41
CA ALA A 388 15.71 -36.29 -4.40
C ALA A 388 16.89 -36.51 -3.43
N ASN A 389 17.81 -35.55 -3.37
CA ASN A 389 19.07 -35.68 -2.65
C ASN A 389 19.06 -35.03 -1.26
N TYR A 390 18.12 -34.13 -0.99
CA TYR A 390 18.01 -33.42 0.28
C TYR A 390 16.59 -33.40 0.85
N ASP A 391 16.55 -33.26 2.17
CA ASP A 391 15.41 -32.77 2.92
C ASP A 391 15.72 -31.34 3.39
N ILE A 392 14.78 -30.42 3.16
CA ILE A 392 14.89 -29.06 3.68
C ILE A 392 14.22 -29.01 5.04
N TRP A 393 15.02 -28.79 6.08
CA TRP A 393 14.56 -28.62 7.46
C TRP A 393 14.54 -27.15 7.81
N TYR A 394 13.48 -26.69 8.48
CA TYR A 394 13.38 -25.31 8.93
C TYR A 394 12.62 -25.19 10.25
N ARG A 395 12.94 -24.14 10.98
CA ARG A 395 12.20 -23.68 12.16
C ARG A 395 12.19 -22.16 12.20
N VAL A 396 11.33 -21.59 13.03
CA VAL A 396 11.16 -20.14 13.13
C VAL A 396 11.25 -19.67 14.57
N TYR A 397 11.68 -18.44 14.77
CA TYR A 397 11.60 -17.76 16.06
C TYR A 397 10.34 -16.89 16.07
N ASP A 398 9.34 -17.28 16.85
CA ASP A 398 8.17 -16.46 17.14
C ASP A 398 8.46 -15.53 18.32
N SER A 399 8.06 -14.27 18.21
CA SER A 399 8.39 -13.24 19.21
C SER A 399 7.80 -13.52 20.61
N GLY A 400 6.69 -14.26 20.70
CA GLY A 400 6.05 -14.63 21.96
C GLY A 400 6.45 -16.02 22.47
N ASN A 401 6.77 -16.95 21.57
CA ASN A 401 6.94 -18.37 21.89
C ASN A 401 8.39 -18.88 21.75
N GLY A 402 9.29 -18.09 21.17
CA GLY A 402 10.68 -18.47 20.92
C GLY A 402 10.86 -19.36 19.69
N TRP A 403 11.95 -20.14 19.66
CA TRP A 403 12.21 -21.10 18.58
C TRP A 403 11.19 -22.23 18.59
N THR A 404 10.52 -22.45 17.46
CA THR A 404 9.67 -23.63 17.23
C THR A 404 10.52 -24.90 17.07
N GLY A 405 9.85 -26.06 17.05
CA GLY A 405 10.44 -27.29 16.53
C GLY A 405 10.81 -27.19 15.05
N TRP A 406 11.68 -28.09 14.60
CA TRP A 406 12.04 -28.28 13.21
C TRP A 406 10.94 -29.03 12.45
N THR A 407 10.64 -28.56 11.25
CA THR A 407 9.78 -29.24 10.28
C THR A 407 10.48 -29.31 8.93
N SER A 408 9.89 -30.02 7.96
CA SER A 408 10.52 -30.20 6.66
C SER A 408 9.53 -30.29 5.51
N ASN A 409 10.00 -30.04 4.28
CA ASN A 409 9.36 -30.48 3.04
C ASN A 409 7.84 -30.16 2.95
N GLY A 410 7.49 -28.89 2.98
CA GLY A 410 6.14 -28.37 2.73
C GLY A 410 5.24 -28.25 3.95
N GLN A 411 5.66 -28.76 5.11
CA GLN A 411 4.91 -28.67 6.36
C GLN A 411 4.89 -27.25 6.93
N ALA A 412 3.79 -26.83 7.55
CA ALA A 412 3.72 -25.51 8.17
C ALA A 412 4.71 -25.40 9.36
N CYS A 413 5.26 -24.20 9.55
CA CYS A 413 6.13 -23.85 10.67
C CYS A 413 5.79 -22.46 11.22
N GLY A 414 5.53 -22.33 12.52
CA GLY A 414 5.19 -21.05 13.16
C GLY A 414 4.00 -21.12 14.09
N VAL A 415 3.39 -19.96 14.36
CA VAL A 415 2.23 -19.84 15.26
C VAL A 415 1.14 -19.09 14.52
N SER A 416 -0.01 -19.73 14.24
CA SER A 416 -1.05 -19.13 13.38
C SER A 416 -1.86 -18.01 14.06
N GLY A 417 -1.70 -17.82 15.37
CA GLY A 417 -2.55 -16.96 16.18
C GLY A 417 -1.86 -16.05 17.20
N GLY A 418 -2.63 -15.20 17.85
CA GLY A 418 -2.17 -14.21 18.84
C GLY A 418 -1.47 -12.99 18.24
N SER A 419 -0.96 -12.11 19.09
CA SER A 419 -0.27 -10.87 18.70
C SER A 419 1.23 -11.04 18.37
N SER A 420 1.77 -12.25 18.52
CA SER A 420 3.17 -12.55 18.18
C SER A 420 3.40 -12.55 16.66
N GLY A 421 4.66 -12.58 16.24
CA GLY A 421 5.03 -12.76 14.83
C GLY A 421 6.44 -13.28 14.69
N LEU A 422 6.78 -13.74 13.50
CA LEU A 422 8.11 -14.29 13.23
C LEU A 422 9.16 -13.18 13.20
N CYS A 423 10.27 -13.40 13.89
CA CYS A 423 11.43 -12.51 13.86
C CYS A 423 12.76 -13.25 13.63
N GLY A 424 12.73 -14.55 13.37
CA GLY A 424 13.91 -15.31 12.99
C GLY A 424 13.56 -16.59 12.24
N ILE A 425 14.49 -17.07 11.43
CA ILE A 425 14.35 -18.28 10.62
C ILE A 425 15.67 -19.03 10.65
N ASP A 426 15.60 -20.33 10.91
CA ASP A 426 16.68 -21.29 10.77
C ASP A 426 16.30 -22.25 9.65
N VAL A 427 17.18 -22.42 8.65
CA VAL A 427 17.00 -23.37 7.55
C VAL A 427 18.25 -24.24 7.42
N ALA A 428 18.06 -25.52 7.17
CA ALA A 428 19.13 -26.49 6.96
C ALA A 428 18.80 -27.39 5.77
N LEU A 429 19.76 -27.52 4.87
CA LEU A 429 19.74 -28.46 3.77
C LEU A 429 20.48 -29.72 4.23
N VAL A 430 19.75 -30.83 4.39
CA VAL A 430 20.28 -32.08 4.98
C VAL A 430 20.13 -33.20 3.95
N ARG A 431 21.14 -34.06 3.79
CA ARG A 431 21.06 -35.19 2.84
C ARG A 431 19.82 -36.05 3.10
N LYS A 432 19.19 -36.52 2.02
CA LYS A 432 17.95 -37.30 2.07
C LYS A 432 18.05 -38.46 3.07
N GLY A 433 17.06 -38.56 3.95
CA GLY A 433 16.95 -39.66 4.91
C GLY A 433 17.84 -39.53 6.16
N GLN A 434 18.57 -38.43 6.33
CA GLN A 434 19.26 -38.11 7.59
C GLN A 434 18.29 -37.48 8.61
N PRO A 435 18.58 -37.60 9.92
CA PRO A 435 17.68 -37.10 10.97
C PRO A 435 17.56 -35.57 10.99
N ALA A 436 16.47 -35.08 11.59
CA ALA A 436 16.24 -33.66 11.81
C ALA A 436 17.41 -33.01 12.58
N PRO A 437 17.76 -31.74 12.30
CA PRO A 437 18.81 -31.03 13.02
C PRO A 437 18.56 -30.84 14.53
N GLY A 438 17.33 -31.07 15.00
CA GLY A 438 16.94 -30.94 16.40
C GLY A 438 15.50 -31.40 16.64
N SER A 439 14.93 -31.01 17.79
CA SER A 439 13.55 -31.38 18.17
C SER A 439 12.52 -30.93 17.14
N THR A 440 11.58 -31.80 16.82
CA THR A 440 10.48 -31.56 15.86
C THR A 440 9.14 -31.22 16.53
N GLY A 441 9.07 -31.24 17.87
CA GLY A 441 7.85 -30.91 18.61
C GLY A 441 7.45 -29.45 18.48
N ASN A 442 6.14 -29.17 18.37
CA ASN A 442 5.57 -27.82 18.29
C ASN A 442 6.16 -26.97 17.14
N ALA A 443 6.47 -27.59 15.99
CA ALA A 443 6.96 -26.85 14.82
C ALA A 443 5.90 -25.88 14.27
N PHE A 444 4.63 -26.28 14.32
CA PHE A 444 3.48 -25.41 14.05
C PHE A 444 2.48 -25.50 15.19
N THR A 445 2.08 -24.35 15.73
CA THR A 445 1.10 -24.26 16.81
C THR A 445 -0.08 -23.42 16.38
N GLU A 446 -1.27 -24.01 16.44
CA GLU A 446 -2.52 -23.26 16.32
C GLU A 446 -2.92 -22.73 17.70
N THR A 447 -2.88 -21.41 17.88
CA THR A 447 -3.26 -20.84 19.18
C THR A 447 -4.73 -21.14 19.42
N SER A 448 -5.01 -21.89 20.49
CA SER A 448 -6.36 -22.19 20.94
C SER A 448 -6.90 -20.99 21.72
N GLY A 449 -8.14 -20.59 21.46
CA GLY A 449 -8.81 -19.50 22.19
C GLY A 449 -9.35 -18.39 21.29
N ILE A 450 -10.22 -17.58 21.89
CA ILE A 450 -10.88 -16.47 21.22
C ILE A 450 -9.98 -15.25 21.33
N GLY A 451 -9.53 -14.74 20.19
CA GLY A 451 -8.57 -13.65 20.11
C GLY A 451 -9.08 -12.50 19.25
N LEU A 452 -8.54 -11.31 19.51
CA LEU A 452 -8.62 -10.16 18.64
C LEU A 452 -7.20 -9.61 18.47
N VAL A 453 -6.80 -9.36 17.23
CA VAL A 453 -5.50 -8.78 16.90
C VAL A 453 -5.75 -7.53 16.07
N SER A 454 -5.11 -6.43 16.45
CA SER A 454 -5.18 -5.18 15.71
C SER A 454 -3.81 -4.59 15.46
N GLN A 455 -3.63 -3.93 14.32
CA GLN A 455 -2.37 -3.32 13.94
C GLN A 455 -2.62 -1.93 13.38
N ALA A 456 -1.85 -0.95 13.87
CA ALA A 456 -1.99 0.46 13.50
C ALA A 456 -0.84 0.92 12.60
N HIS A 457 -1.17 1.67 11.56
CA HIS A 457 -0.21 2.48 10.81
C HIS A 457 -0.22 3.91 11.35
N VAL A 458 0.92 4.39 11.83
CA VAL A 458 1.06 5.71 12.47
C VAL A 458 1.99 6.61 11.65
N ALA A 459 1.63 7.88 11.54
CA ALA A 459 2.42 8.89 10.83
C ALA A 459 3.89 8.87 11.29
N SER A 460 4.81 8.86 10.32
CA SER A 460 6.27 8.80 10.52
C SER A 460 6.82 7.55 11.21
N ALA A 461 5.98 6.65 11.73
CA ALA A 461 6.39 5.39 12.35
C ALA A 461 6.06 4.16 11.47
N GLY A 462 5.15 4.31 10.50
CA GLY A 462 4.70 3.20 9.65
C GLY A 462 3.79 2.24 10.41
N TRP A 463 3.74 0.99 9.95
CA TRP A 463 3.03 -0.10 10.63
C TRP A 463 3.76 -0.49 11.93
N LEU A 464 3.06 -0.40 13.05
CA LEU A 464 3.56 -0.83 14.35
C LEU A 464 3.36 -2.33 14.56
N ALA A 465 3.91 -2.89 15.63
CA ALA A 465 3.64 -4.28 16.00
C ALA A 465 2.13 -4.48 16.27
N PRO A 466 1.54 -5.63 15.87
CA PRO A 466 0.18 -5.97 16.23
C PRO A 466 0.02 -6.12 17.74
N VAL A 467 -1.17 -5.79 18.23
CA VAL A 467 -1.53 -5.87 19.65
C VAL A 467 -2.81 -6.68 19.83
N GLY A 468 -2.94 -7.28 21.01
CA GLY A 468 -4.03 -8.18 21.36
C GLY A 468 -5.30 -7.47 21.85
N ASN A 469 -6.23 -8.29 22.33
CA ASN A 469 -7.52 -7.85 22.87
C ASN A 469 -7.34 -6.88 24.05
N GLY A 470 -7.83 -5.65 23.90
CA GLY A 470 -7.79 -4.60 24.92
C GLY A 470 -6.50 -3.80 24.98
N GLU A 471 -5.49 -4.18 24.21
CA GLU A 471 -4.22 -3.45 24.13
C GLU A 471 -4.33 -2.22 23.20
N THR A 472 -3.38 -1.30 23.33
CA THR A 472 -3.36 -0.04 22.58
C THR A 472 -2.69 -0.21 21.22
N ALA A 473 -3.45 -0.05 20.14
CA ALA A 473 -2.92 0.02 18.78
C ALA A 473 -2.70 1.50 18.40
N GLY A 474 -1.43 1.92 18.27
CA GLY A 474 -1.04 3.30 17.96
C GLY A 474 -0.07 3.88 18.98
N GLN A 475 0.06 5.22 19.03
CA GLN A 475 0.96 5.91 19.95
C GLN A 475 0.25 7.12 20.58
N THR A 476 -0.02 7.05 21.88
CA THR A 476 -0.67 8.14 22.62
C THR A 476 0.32 9.24 22.97
N GLY A 477 -0.05 10.52 22.80
CA GLY A 477 0.72 11.66 23.31
C GLY A 477 2.01 11.99 22.55
N MET A 478 2.23 11.36 21.39
CA MET A 478 3.39 11.64 20.53
C MET A 478 3.05 12.61 19.38
N SER A 479 1.82 13.13 19.32
CA SER A 479 1.33 14.00 18.24
C SER A 479 1.44 13.37 16.84
N ARG A 480 1.43 12.03 16.76
CA ARG A 480 1.46 11.26 15.51
C ARG A 480 0.08 10.69 15.22
N SER A 481 -0.45 10.96 14.04
CA SER A 481 -1.78 10.48 13.66
C SER A 481 -1.79 9.00 13.34
N LEU A 482 -2.83 8.31 13.79
CA LEU A 482 -3.26 7.02 13.26
C LEU A 482 -3.78 7.24 11.84
N GLN A 483 -3.24 6.51 10.87
CA GLN A 483 -3.55 6.69 9.45
C GLN A 483 -4.26 5.47 8.84
N ALA A 484 -3.94 4.26 9.30
CA ALA A 484 -4.62 3.04 8.87
C ALA A 484 -4.72 2.00 10.00
N LEU A 485 -5.67 1.07 9.87
CA LEU A 485 -5.96 0.06 10.88
C LEU A 485 -6.33 -1.29 10.25
N TYR A 486 -5.68 -2.35 10.73
CA TYR A 486 -6.04 -3.75 10.52
C TYR A 486 -6.65 -4.34 11.79
N ILE A 487 -7.70 -5.14 11.64
CA ILE A 487 -8.33 -5.86 12.75
C ILE A 487 -8.76 -7.26 12.27
N SER A 488 -8.38 -8.29 13.00
CA SER A 488 -8.89 -9.65 12.82
C SER A 488 -9.24 -10.28 14.15
N THR A 489 -10.09 -11.28 14.06
CA THR A 489 -10.52 -12.18 15.14
C THR A 489 -9.85 -13.52 14.96
N GLN A 490 -9.79 -14.30 16.04
CA GLN A 490 -9.26 -15.64 16.03
C GLN A 490 -10.13 -16.56 16.87
N GLY A 491 -10.28 -17.82 16.44
CA GLY A 491 -10.93 -18.87 17.22
C GLY A 491 -12.45 -18.74 17.30
N ILE A 492 -13.05 -17.87 16.47
CA ILE A 492 -14.50 -17.69 16.33
C ILE A 492 -14.86 -17.47 14.86
N ASP A 493 -16.07 -17.85 14.49
CA ASP A 493 -16.67 -17.56 13.18
C ASP A 493 -17.33 -16.16 13.19
N ALA A 494 -16.51 -15.13 13.40
CA ALA A 494 -16.93 -13.76 13.22
C ALA A 494 -15.79 -12.94 12.61
N SER A 495 -16.08 -11.98 11.74
CA SER A 495 -15.12 -11.03 11.19
C SER A 495 -15.38 -9.62 11.72
N VAL A 496 -14.35 -8.78 11.81
CA VAL A 496 -14.50 -7.35 12.13
C VAL A 496 -14.51 -6.56 10.83
N GLU A 497 -15.59 -5.82 10.62
CA GLU A 497 -15.68 -4.80 9.58
C GLU A 497 -15.42 -3.42 10.18
N VAL A 498 -14.61 -2.62 9.49
CA VAL A 498 -14.12 -1.32 9.97
C VAL A 498 -14.42 -0.26 8.93
N SER A 499 -15.02 0.85 9.35
CA SER A 499 -15.16 2.08 8.57
C SER A 499 -14.39 3.20 9.28
N ALA A 500 -13.53 3.91 8.56
CA ALA A 500 -12.77 5.05 9.10
C ALA A 500 -13.31 6.37 8.52
N HIS A 501 -13.46 7.37 9.39
CA HIS A 501 -13.64 8.76 9.01
C HIS A 501 -12.26 9.40 8.88
N VAL A 502 -11.83 9.68 7.65
CA VAL A 502 -10.48 10.20 7.35
C VAL A 502 -10.55 11.70 7.06
N ALA A 503 -9.54 12.45 7.53
CA ALA A 503 -9.40 13.87 7.26
C ALA A 503 -9.52 14.17 5.75
N ASN A 504 -10.34 15.17 5.39
CA ASN A 504 -10.63 15.58 4.01
C ASN A 504 -11.29 14.52 3.10
N ILE A 505 -11.69 13.36 3.63
CA ILE A 505 -12.40 12.31 2.88
C ILE A 505 -13.78 12.05 3.49
N GLY A 506 -13.87 12.02 4.82
CA GLY A 506 -15.07 11.59 5.52
C GLY A 506 -15.11 10.08 5.76
N TRP A 507 -16.30 9.55 6.00
CA TRP A 507 -16.53 8.12 6.23
C TRP A 507 -16.26 7.30 4.96
N GLN A 508 -15.33 6.35 5.07
CA GLN A 508 -15.05 5.35 4.03
C GLN A 508 -16.00 4.14 4.14
N PRO A 509 -16.21 3.35 3.07
CA PRO A 509 -16.91 2.08 3.15
C PRO A 509 -16.30 1.12 4.18
N TYR A 510 -17.09 0.17 4.68
CA TYR A 510 -16.59 -0.88 5.57
C TYR A 510 -15.64 -1.82 4.84
N VAL A 511 -14.55 -2.20 5.51
CA VAL A 511 -13.55 -3.17 5.03
C VAL A 511 -13.24 -4.21 6.11
N SER A 512 -12.80 -5.39 5.72
CA SER A 512 -12.44 -6.50 6.62
C SER A 512 -11.30 -7.36 6.03
N GLY A 513 -10.80 -8.32 6.82
CA GLY A 513 -9.79 -9.30 6.39
C GLY A 513 -8.47 -8.64 6.00
N ALA A 514 -7.99 -8.93 4.79
CA ALA A 514 -6.74 -8.41 4.24
C ALA A 514 -6.76 -6.91 3.87
N SER A 515 -7.90 -6.24 4.00
CA SER A 515 -8.05 -4.80 3.74
C SER A 515 -7.92 -3.96 5.02
N TYR A 516 -7.24 -2.82 4.95
CA TYR A 516 -7.14 -1.86 6.06
C TYR A 516 -8.16 -0.72 5.92
N ALA A 517 -8.66 -0.21 7.04
CA ALA A 517 -9.43 1.04 7.06
C ALA A 517 -8.47 2.24 7.17
N GLY A 518 -8.77 3.35 6.50
CA GLY A 518 -7.93 4.55 6.50
C GLY A 518 -7.12 4.76 5.22
N THR A 519 -5.91 5.32 5.35
CA THR A 519 -4.99 5.57 4.24
C THR A 519 -3.54 5.31 4.64
N VAL A 520 -2.75 4.76 3.73
CA VAL A 520 -1.29 4.64 3.86
C VAL A 520 -0.65 5.55 2.81
N GLY A 521 0.42 6.28 3.17
CA GLY A 521 1.20 7.11 2.25
C GLY A 521 0.56 8.43 1.80
N LYS A 522 -0.69 8.73 2.20
CA LYS A 522 -1.40 9.98 1.83
C LYS A 522 -1.25 11.12 2.84
N GLY A 523 -0.68 10.85 4.02
CA GLY A 523 -0.57 11.85 5.09
C GLY A 523 -1.90 12.24 5.74
N LEU A 524 -3.00 11.51 5.48
CA LEU A 524 -4.32 11.81 6.03
C LEU A 524 -4.59 10.99 7.29
N ALA A 525 -5.03 11.67 8.35
CA ALA A 525 -5.33 11.06 9.63
C ALA A 525 -6.72 10.44 9.66
N ILE A 526 -6.86 9.28 10.30
CA ILE A 526 -8.14 8.82 10.85
C ILE A 526 -8.54 9.79 11.97
N GLN A 527 -9.81 10.19 11.98
CA GLN A 527 -10.40 11.06 13.01
C GLN A 527 -11.44 10.31 13.85
N ALA A 528 -12.17 9.39 13.23
CA ALA A 528 -13.13 8.51 13.91
C ALA A 528 -13.24 7.15 13.21
N VAL A 529 -13.82 6.16 13.89
CA VAL A 529 -14.02 4.79 13.37
C VAL A 529 -15.40 4.24 13.77
N LYS A 530 -15.90 3.28 12.98
CA LYS A 530 -17.00 2.37 13.31
C LYS A 530 -16.54 0.94 13.07
N LEU A 531 -16.70 0.08 14.06
CA LEU A 531 -16.38 -1.34 14.00
C LEU A 531 -17.65 -2.16 14.27
N ARG A 532 -17.91 -3.17 13.45
CA ARG A 532 -19.01 -4.13 13.64
C ARG A 532 -18.55 -5.57 13.40
N LEU A 533 -19.24 -6.51 14.02
CA LEU A 533 -18.99 -7.94 13.82
C LEU A 533 -19.95 -8.50 12.77
N THR A 534 -19.43 -9.35 11.90
CA THR A 534 -20.19 -10.17 10.94
C THR A 534 -19.86 -11.65 11.15
N GLY A 535 -20.57 -12.58 10.50
CA GLY A 535 -20.38 -14.03 10.68
C GLY A 535 -21.29 -14.66 11.75
N ASN A 536 -21.24 -15.98 11.89
CA ASN A 536 -22.19 -16.75 12.72
C ASN A 536 -22.05 -16.43 14.23
N ASP A 537 -20.83 -16.18 14.70
CA ASP A 537 -20.54 -15.86 16.10
C ASP A 537 -20.73 -14.38 16.45
N SER A 538 -21.09 -13.51 15.49
CA SER A 538 -21.47 -12.11 15.78
C SER A 538 -22.69 -12.01 16.73
N SER A 539 -23.51 -13.06 16.76
CA SER A 539 -24.62 -13.20 17.71
C SER A 539 -24.16 -13.43 19.14
N LYS A 540 -22.93 -13.93 19.37
CA LYS A 540 -22.38 -14.33 20.67
C LYS A 540 -21.44 -13.31 21.29
N TYR A 541 -20.87 -12.39 20.50
CA TYR A 541 -19.89 -11.39 20.96
C TYR A 541 -20.32 -9.95 20.68
N ASN A 542 -19.79 -9.02 21.48
CA ASN A 542 -19.81 -7.58 21.23
C ASN A 542 -18.38 -7.11 20.97
N ILE A 543 -18.23 -6.10 20.11
CA ILE A 543 -16.99 -5.37 19.93
C ILE A 543 -17.12 -3.98 20.58
N TYR A 544 -16.22 -3.69 21.50
CA TYR A 544 -16.08 -2.40 22.18
C TYR A 544 -14.79 -1.73 21.73
N TYR A 545 -14.82 -0.43 21.50
CA TYR A 545 -13.64 0.30 21.06
C TYR A 545 -13.68 1.76 21.50
N ARG A 546 -12.51 2.35 21.72
CA ARG A 546 -12.36 3.78 22.02
C ARG A 546 -11.15 4.35 21.33
N ILE A 547 -11.18 5.65 21.07
CA ILE A 547 -10.12 6.40 20.39
C ILE A 547 -9.40 7.29 21.39
N HIS A 548 -8.07 7.33 21.28
CA HIS A 548 -7.25 8.39 21.85
C HIS A 548 -7.18 9.52 20.83
N ALA A 549 -7.90 10.61 21.05
CA ALA A 549 -7.95 11.76 20.14
C ALA A 549 -6.99 12.86 20.60
N ALA A 550 -6.34 13.52 19.64
CA ALA A 550 -5.46 14.66 19.92
C ALA A 550 -6.20 15.73 20.74
N ASP A 551 -5.53 16.26 21.77
CA ASP A 551 -6.01 17.24 22.76
C ASP A 551 -7.15 16.79 23.67
N TYR A 552 -7.75 15.61 23.45
CA TYR A 552 -8.85 15.08 24.27
C TYR A 552 -8.47 13.82 25.04
N GLY A 553 -7.40 13.13 24.66
CA GLY A 553 -7.01 11.85 25.27
C GLY A 553 -7.97 10.72 24.91
N TRP A 554 -8.12 9.74 25.80
CA TRP A 554 -9.05 8.62 25.62
C TRP A 554 -10.50 9.08 25.75
N LEU A 555 -11.27 8.90 24.69
CA LEU A 555 -12.72 9.07 24.70
C LEU A 555 -13.43 7.84 25.29
N GLY A 556 -14.75 7.91 25.44
CA GLY A 556 -15.59 6.82 25.92
C GLY A 556 -15.59 5.59 24.99
N TRP A 557 -16.09 4.46 25.52
CA TRP A 557 -16.21 3.22 24.74
C TRP A 557 -17.45 3.24 23.86
N ALA A 558 -17.24 3.13 22.55
CA ALA A 558 -18.26 2.75 21.59
C ALA A 558 -18.45 1.23 21.60
N LYS A 559 -19.63 0.80 21.15
CA LYS A 559 -20.04 -0.59 21.04
C LYS A 559 -20.71 -0.79 19.69
N ASN A 560 -20.38 -1.87 18.99
CA ASN A 560 -21.07 -2.38 17.79
C ASN A 560 -21.65 -1.28 16.87
N ASP A 561 -20.89 -0.88 15.85
CA ASP A 561 -21.29 0.09 14.83
C ASP A 561 -21.43 1.56 15.30
N ALA A 562 -21.48 1.81 16.62
CA ALA A 562 -21.47 3.17 17.15
C ALA A 562 -20.13 3.88 16.87
N ALA A 563 -20.15 5.11 16.36
CA ALA A 563 -18.91 5.82 16.06
C ALA A 563 -18.06 6.14 17.31
N ALA A 564 -16.73 6.09 17.17
CA ALA A 564 -15.76 6.51 18.17
C ALA A 564 -14.73 7.47 17.56
N GLY A 565 -14.38 8.57 18.25
CA GLY A 565 -13.38 9.55 17.79
C GLY A 565 -13.95 10.96 17.70
N THR A 566 -13.47 11.74 16.71
CA THR A 566 -13.96 13.10 16.45
C THR A 566 -14.39 13.30 15.00
N VAL A 567 -15.43 14.11 14.79
CA VAL A 567 -15.95 14.45 13.45
C VAL A 567 -16.20 15.96 13.37
N GLY A 568 -15.61 16.63 12.38
CA GLY A 568 -15.78 18.08 12.17
C GLY A 568 -14.91 18.98 13.06
N LEU A 569 -14.01 18.41 13.88
CA LEU A 569 -13.11 19.16 14.78
C LEU A 569 -11.68 19.29 14.25
N SER A 570 -11.35 18.61 13.15
CA SER A 570 -9.97 18.50 12.63
C SER A 570 -8.97 17.94 13.63
N LYS A 571 -9.42 17.05 14.53
CA LYS A 571 -8.56 16.34 15.50
C LYS A 571 -8.32 14.91 15.07
N GLN A 572 -7.06 14.53 14.97
CA GLN A 572 -6.62 13.19 14.62
C GLN A 572 -6.83 12.20 15.77
N ALA A 573 -7.14 10.95 15.43
CA ALA A 573 -6.88 9.82 16.31
C ALA A 573 -5.36 9.58 16.37
N GLU A 574 -4.85 9.23 17.55
CA GLU A 574 -3.44 8.85 17.78
C GLU A 574 -3.30 7.35 18.08
N ALA A 575 -4.32 6.77 18.71
CA ALA A 575 -4.39 5.34 19.01
C ALA A 575 -5.85 4.87 19.16
N ILE A 576 -6.04 3.54 19.13
CA ILE A 576 -7.30 2.86 19.38
C ILE A 576 -7.10 1.70 20.37
N GLN A 577 -8.09 1.45 21.21
CA GLN A 577 -8.20 0.24 22.01
C GLN A 577 -9.46 -0.52 21.61
N ILE A 578 -9.36 -1.84 21.47
CA ILE A 578 -10.45 -2.68 20.97
C ILE A 578 -10.59 -3.92 21.85
N LYS A 579 -11.81 -4.23 22.28
CA LYS A 579 -12.15 -5.40 23.07
C LYS A 579 -13.28 -6.19 22.41
N LEU A 580 -12.99 -7.45 22.10
CA LEU A 580 -13.97 -8.48 21.81
C LEU A 580 -14.40 -9.14 23.12
N VAL A 581 -15.71 -9.10 23.41
CA VAL A 581 -16.27 -9.55 24.70
C VAL A 581 -17.52 -10.38 24.46
N ALA A 582 -17.67 -11.51 25.15
CA ALA A 582 -18.89 -12.32 25.09
C ALA A 582 -20.12 -11.50 25.52
N LYS A 583 -21.25 -11.66 24.84
CA LYS A 583 -22.49 -10.94 25.20
C LYS A 583 -22.94 -11.36 26.61
N GLY A 584 -23.23 -10.37 27.45
CA GLY A 584 -23.61 -10.59 28.85
C GLY A 584 -22.45 -10.77 29.82
N SER A 585 -21.18 -10.76 29.36
CA SER A 585 -20.02 -10.80 30.26
C SER A 585 -19.89 -9.50 31.08
N SER A 586 -19.47 -9.65 32.34
CA SER A 586 -19.05 -8.56 33.23
C SER A 586 -17.77 -7.84 32.77
N ASP A 587 -17.03 -8.40 31.81
CA ASP A 587 -15.81 -7.80 31.26
C ASP A 587 -16.11 -6.65 30.27
N ALA A 588 -17.39 -6.39 30.00
CA ALA A 588 -17.82 -5.29 29.14
C ALA A 588 -17.38 -3.93 29.72
N PRO A 589 -16.68 -3.08 28.95
CA PRO A 589 -16.32 -1.75 29.40
C PRO A 589 -17.55 -0.89 29.71
N VAL A 590 -17.45 -0.08 30.77
CA VAL A 590 -18.48 0.92 31.12
C VAL A 590 -18.50 2.02 30.06
N GLN A 591 -19.70 2.44 29.65
CA GLN A 591 -19.93 3.47 28.62
C GLN A 591 -20.44 4.77 29.26
N ASP A 592 -19.69 5.32 30.21
CA ASP A 592 -20.03 6.49 31.02
C ASP A 592 -19.56 7.84 30.45
N HIS A 593 -18.80 7.83 29.36
CA HIS A 593 -18.31 9.02 28.66
C HIS A 593 -18.66 8.96 27.16
N ALA A 594 -18.70 10.14 26.50
CA ALA A 594 -18.94 10.22 25.07
C ALA A 594 -17.82 9.54 24.26
N ALA A 595 -18.19 8.56 23.43
CA ALA A 595 -17.26 7.90 22.52
C ALA A 595 -16.96 8.72 21.26
N LEU A 596 -17.91 9.57 20.84
CA LEU A 596 -17.81 10.45 19.68
C LEU A 596 -18.03 11.90 20.07
N ILE A 597 -17.06 12.75 19.74
CA ILE A 597 -17.20 14.22 19.78
C ILE A 597 -17.40 14.72 18.35
N GLN A 598 -18.64 15.07 18.01
CA GLN A 598 -19.00 15.59 16.69
C GLN A 598 -19.44 17.05 16.79
N LEU A 599 -18.97 17.88 15.86
CA LEU A 599 -19.45 19.26 15.73
C LEU A 599 -20.96 19.24 15.46
N PRO A 600 -21.81 19.78 16.36
CA PRO A 600 -23.26 19.73 16.17
C PRO A 600 -23.67 20.61 14.99
N GLY A 601 -24.72 20.18 14.29
CA GLY A 601 -25.41 21.02 13.32
C GLY A 601 -26.07 22.21 14.02
N LEU A 602 -26.02 23.39 13.41
CA LEU A 602 -26.72 24.59 13.89
C LEU A 602 -27.78 25.00 12.87
N SER A 603 -28.99 25.28 13.33
CA SER A 603 -30.04 25.95 12.57
C SER A 603 -30.41 27.25 13.27
N ALA A 604 -30.30 28.38 12.56
CA ALA A 604 -30.65 29.69 13.07
C ALA A 604 -31.60 30.41 12.10
N LYS A 605 -32.67 31.03 12.60
CA LYS A 605 -33.54 31.90 11.79
C LYS A 605 -34.07 33.07 12.58
N ALA A 606 -34.45 34.11 11.86
CA ALA A 606 -34.96 35.36 12.39
C ALA A 606 -36.33 35.70 11.78
N ASN A 607 -37.23 36.24 12.59
CA ASN A 607 -38.43 36.90 12.13
C ASN A 607 -38.14 38.40 11.98
N CYS A 608 -38.25 38.92 10.76
CA CYS A 608 -37.92 40.31 10.46
C CYS A 608 -39.20 41.12 10.19
N SER A 609 -39.22 42.36 10.68
CA SER A 609 -40.39 43.23 10.56
C SER A 609 -40.82 43.41 9.10
N GLY A 610 -42.10 43.15 8.86
CA GLY A 610 -42.73 43.18 7.53
C GLY A 610 -42.26 42.10 6.54
N LEU A 611 -41.47 41.11 6.97
CA LEU A 611 -41.07 39.94 6.16
C LEU A 611 -41.42 38.60 6.82
N GLY A 612 -41.67 38.58 8.13
CA GLY A 612 -41.89 37.34 8.87
C GLY A 612 -40.62 36.50 9.00
N TRP A 613 -40.81 35.20 9.26
CA TRP A 613 -39.71 34.24 9.40
C TRP A 613 -38.92 34.07 8.09
N GLN A 614 -37.62 34.33 8.17
CA GLN A 614 -36.68 34.06 7.08
C GLN A 614 -36.24 32.59 7.08
N ALA A 615 -35.61 32.16 5.99
CA ALA A 615 -35.05 30.81 5.87
C ALA A 615 -34.00 30.53 6.97
N SER A 616 -33.92 29.28 7.43
CA SER A 616 -32.89 28.86 8.37
C SER A 616 -31.51 28.84 7.73
N VAL A 617 -30.52 29.28 8.49
CA VAL A 617 -29.11 29.28 8.11
C VAL A 617 -28.29 28.39 9.04
N GLY A 618 -27.21 27.84 8.48
CA GLY A 618 -26.28 26.94 9.18
C GLY A 618 -25.22 27.68 10.01
N ASN A 619 -24.24 26.91 10.49
CA ASN A 619 -23.09 27.42 11.24
C ASN A 619 -22.35 28.53 10.50
N GLY A 620 -22.34 29.75 11.05
CA GLY A 620 -21.72 30.95 10.46
C GLY A 620 -22.58 31.71 9.46
N GLY A 621 -23.80 31.26 9.17
CA GLY A 621 -24.75 31.97 8.32
C GLY A 621 -25.34 33.21 9.00
N VAL A 622 -25.89 34.13 8.19
CA VAL A 622 -26.53 35.36 8.65
C VAL A 622 -28.05 35.16 8.71
N ALA A 623 -28.62 35.17 9.90
CA ALA A 623 -30.07 35.13 10.13
C ALA A 623 -30.61 36.55 10.26
N GLY A 624 -31.46 36.99 9.33
CA GLY A 624 -32.11 38.31 9.34
C GLY A 624 -31.77 39.14 8.11
N THR A 625 -31.81 40.48 8.23
CA THR A 625 -31.51 41.41 7.12
C THR A 625 -30.33 42.33 7.48
N VAL A 626 -29.49 42.63 6.50
CA VAL A 626 -28.33 43.53 6.68
C VAL A 626 -28.60 44.82 5.91
N GLY A 627 -28.68 45.96 6.61
CA GLY A 627 -28.77 47.29 5.98
C GLY A 627 -30.13 47.63 5.37
N GLN A 628 -31.17 46.80 5.57
CA GLN A 628 -32.49 46.99 4.98
C GLN A 628 -33.46 47.78 5.88
N ASN A 629 -33.02 48.25 7.04
CA ASN A 629 -33.85 48.94 8.04
C ASN A 629 -35.07 48.11 8.50
N ARG A 630 -34.93 46.78 8.52
CA ARG A 630 -35.93 45.86 9.06
C ARG A 630 -35.41 45.21 10.33
N ALA A 631 -36.08 45.51 11.44
CA ALA A 631 -35.73 44.99 12.75
C ALA A 631 -36.05 43.49 12.87
N MET A 632 -35.24 42.74 13.60
CA MET A 632 -35.59 41.42 14.09
C MET A 632 -36.61 41.56 15.23
N GLU A 633 -37.72 40.84 15.16
CA GLU A 633 -38.75 40.78 16.20
C GLU A 633 -38.62 39.51 17.03
N ALA A 634 -38.22 38.40 16.39
CA ALA A 634 -37.98 37.11 17.05
C ALA A 634 -36.82 36.33 16.42
N MET A 635 -36.29 35.35 17.15
CA MET A 635 -35.29 34.39 16.68
C MET A 635 -35.56 32.96 17.19
N GLN A 636 -35.14 31.98 16.42
CA GLN A 636 -35.12 30.55 16.79
C GLN A 636 -33.75 29.97 16.45
N LEU A 637 -33.16 29.25 17.40
CA LEU A 637 -31.89 28.53 17.27
C LEU A 637 -32.11 27.08 17.73
N SER A 638 -31.56 26.11 17.02
CA SER A 638 -31.58 24.71 17.46
C SER A 638 -30.31 24.00 17.04
N LEU A 639 -29.87 23.03 17.86
CA LEU A 639 -28.84 22.08 17.45
C LEU A 639 -29.46 20.83 16.82
N SER A 640 -28.81 20.28 15.80
CA SER A 640 -29.14 18.98 15.22
C SER A 640 -27.94 18.04 15.28
N ASP A 641 -28.20 16.73 15.25
CA ASP A 641 -27.17 15.69 15.14
C ASP A 641 -26.06 15.74 16.21
N SER A 642 -26.39 16.12 17.45
CA SER A 642 -25.45 16.01 18.56
C SER A 642 -25.37 14.56 19.03
N SER A 643 -24.23 13.90 18.79
CA SER A 643 -23.89 12.59 19.40
C SER A 643 -23.67 12.66 20.92
N MET A 644 -23.93 13.83 21.51
CA MET A 644 -23.71 14.21 22.89
C MET A 644 -24.98 14.85 23.44
N ASN A 645 -25.21 14.70 24.74
CA ASN A 645 -26.34 15.32 25.43
C ASN A 645 -26.15 16.84 25.55
N GLY A 646 -27.25 17.60 25.51
CA GLY A 646 -27.23 19.06 25.59
C GLY A 646 -27.77 19.72 24.32
N GLY A 647 -27.78 21.05 24.32
CA GLY A 647 -28.47 21.84 23.31
C GLY A 647 -28.00 23.28 23.27
N ILE A 648 -28.86 24.16 22.76
CA ILE A 648 -28.62 25.62 22.73
C ILE A 648 -29.72 26.36 23.50
N SER A 649 -29.30 27.27 24.38
CA SER A 649 -30.18 28.14 25.15
C SER A 649 -29.91 29.60 24.82
N TYR A 650 -30.96 30.41 24.69
CA TYR A 650 -30.83 31.79 24.25
C TYR A 650 -31.95 32.68 24.75
N SER A 651 -31.67 33.97 24.89
CA SER A 651 -32.62 35.00 25.32
C SER A 651 -32.47 36.26 24.46
N ALA A 652 -33.57 36.98 24.27
CA ALA A 652 -33.60 38.28 23.61
C ALA A 652 -33.93 39.40 24.60
N HIS A 653 -33.29 40.55 24.42
CA HIS A 653 -33.72 41.82 25.00
C HIS A 653 -34.64 42.53 24.01
N VAL A 654 -35.93 42.65 24.34
CA VAL A 654 -36.95 43.21 23.45
C VAL A 654 -37.33 44.62 23.89
N SER A 655 -37.55 45.51 22.93
CA SER A 655 -38.00 46.88 23.17
C SER A 655 -39.27 46.90 24.05
N ASN A 656 -39.28 47.76 25.07
CA ASN A 656 -40.36 47.90 26.06
C ASN A 656 -40.67 46.65 26.92
N ILE A 657 -39.87 45.58 26.82
CA ILE A 657 -39.96 44.40 27.72
C ILE A 657 -38.67 44.25 28.53
N GLY A 658 -37.51 44.43 27.90
CA GLY A 658 -36.21 44.09 28.49
C GLY A 658 -35.78 42.66 28.18
N TRP A 659 -34.88 42.10 29.00
CA TRP A 659 -34.43 40.72 28.88
C TRP A 659 -35.57 39.74 29.22
N GLN A 660 -35.95 38.91 28.25
CA GLN A 660 -36.90 37.80 28.47
C GLN A 660 -36.17 36.57 29.04
N SER A 661 -36.92 35.65 29.65
CA SER A 661 -36.41 34.34 30.06
C SER A 661 -35.76 33.59 28.90
N ALA A 662 -34.69 32.85 29.19
CA ALA A 662 -34.03 32.04 28.17
C ALA A 662 -34.94 30.89 27.72
N VAL A 663 -34.94 30.65 26.42
CA VAL A 663 -35.61 29.52 25.77
C VAL A 663 -34.55 28.53 25.27
N SER A 664 -34.98 27.33 24.87
CA SER A 664 -34.09 26.28 24.38
C SER A 664 -34.56 25.74 23.03
N ASP A 665 -33.60 25.26 22.22
CA ASP A 665 -33.78 24.47 20.99
C ASP A 665 -35.13 24.63 20.27
N GLY A 666 -35.16 25.55 19.31
CA GLY A 666 -36.29 25.77 18.40
C GLY A 666 -37.42 26.62 18.99
N ALA A 667 -37.44 26.86 20.30
CA ALA A 667 -38.42 27.76 20.92
C ALA A 667 -38.22 29.23 20.52
N THR A 668 -39.28 30.02 20.46
CA THR A 668 -39.18 31.42 20.02
C THR A 668 -38.65 32.32 21.14
N ALA A 669 -37.57 33.07 20.88
CA ALA A 669 -37.17 34.22 21.70
C ALA A 669 -37.55 35.52 20.98
N GLY A 670 -38.17 36.47 21.68
CA GLY A 670 -38.69 37.70 21.10
C GLY A 670 -40.23 37.76 21.03
N THR A 671 -40.76 38.61 20.15
CA THR A 671 -42.20 38.74 19.90
C THR A 671 -42.49 38.59 18.40
N ILE A 672 -43.72 38.21 18.04
CA ILE A 672 -44.12 38.09 16.63
C ILE A 672 -45.32 38.99 16.41
N GLY A 673 -45.24 39.94 15.47
CA GLY A 673 -46.38 40.77 15.07
C GLY A 673 -46.83 41.81 16.10
N GLN A 674 -46.04 42.03 17.15
CA GLN A 674 -46.33 43.03 18.19
C GLN A 674 -45.61 44.37 17.96
N GLY A 675 -44.83 44.49 16.87
CA GLY A 675 -44.02 45.68 16.58
C GLY A 675 -42.89 45.93 17.59
N GLN A 676 -42.56 44.94 18.43
CA GLN A 676 -41.50 45.05 19.43
C GLN A 676 -40.23 44.35 18.96
N GLN A 677 -39.20 45.16 18.75
CA GLN A 677 -37.92 44.77 18.17
C GLN A 677 -36.91 44.24 19.19
N ILE A 678 -36.12 43.24 18.80
CA ILE A 678 -34.93 42.76 19.51
C ILE A 678 -33.83 43.82 19.44
N GLN A 679 -33.21 44.12 20.58
CA GLN A 679 -32.11 45.08 20.71
C GLN A 679 -30.78 44.42 21.11
N ALA A 680 -30.84 43.30 21.84
CA ALA A 680 -29.67 42.50 22.20
C ALA A 680 -30.03 41.02 22.39
N VAL A 681 -29.02 40.14 22.36
CA VAL A 681 -29.17 38.69 22.51
C VAL A 681 -28.10 38.10 23.43
N LYS A 682 -28.42 36.96 24.06
CA LYS A 682 -27.47 36.07 24.75
C LYS A 682 -27.69 34.64 24.29
N ILE A 683 -26.62 33.88 24.07
CA ILE A 683 -26.66 32.51 23.55
C ILE A 683 -25.63 31.65 24.31
N ASN A 684 -26.05 30.49 24.79
CA ASN A 684 -25.27 29.51 25.53
C ASN A 684 -25.45 28.12 24.93
N LEU A 685 -24.44 27.26 25.10
CA LEU A 685 -24.58 25.82 24.91
C LEU A 685 -24.89 25.18 26.27
N THR A 686 -25.62 24.07 26.27
CA THR A 686 -26.00 23.34 27.49
C THR A 686 -25.52 21.88 27.42
N GLY A 687 -25.58 21.17 28.56
CA GLY A 687 -25.16 19.77 28.66
C GLY A 687 -23.70 19.52 28.26
N ASP A 688 -23.41 18.33 27.75
CA ASP A 688 -22.07 17.91 27.32
C ASP A 688 -21.56 18.72 26.15
N VAL A 689 -22.45 19.23 25.27
CA VAL A 689 -22.07 20.11 24.15
C VAL A 689 -21.27 21.32 24.66
N SER A 690 -21.63 21.87 25.82
CA SER A 690 -20.93 23.02 26.41
C SER A 690 -19.51 22.72 26.91
N ASN A 691 -19.20 21.44 27.16
CA ASN A 691 -17.87 21.00 27.60
C ASN A 691 -16.88 20.94 26.43
N TYR A 692 -17.36 20.63 25.22
CA TYR A 692 -16.52 20.41 24.03
C TYR A 692 -16.56 21.55 23.01
N PHE A 693 -17.52 22.47 23.12
CA PHE A 693 -17.67 23.58 22.17
C PHE A 693 -17.91 24.93 22.85
N ASP A 694 -17.58 25.99 22.12
CA ASP A 694 -17.96 27.36 22.41
C ASP A 694 -18.94 27.86 21.33
N VAL A 695 -19.89 28.73 21.72
CA VAL A 695 -20.78 29.43 20.79
C VAL A 695 -20.39 30.90 20.70
N TRP A 696 -19.83 31.31 19.57
CA TRP A 696 -19.54 32.69 19.24
C TRP A 696 -20.70 33.30 18.44
N TYR A 697 -21.07 34.54 18.74
CA TYR A 697 -22.12 35.23 18.01
C TYR A 697 -21.90 36.74 17.99
N ARG A 698 -22.48 37.39 16.98
CA ARG A 698 -22.55 38.85 16.86
C ARG A 698 -23.85 39.26 16.20
N VAL A 699 -24.20 40.53 16.35
CA VAL A 699 -25.42 41.10 15.76
C VAL A 699 -25.09 42.30 14.88
N HIS A 700 -25.91 42.52 13.86
CA HIS A 700 -25.94 43.72 13.06
C HIS A 700 -26.97 44.68 13.66
N VAL A 701 -26.52 45.77 14.28
CA VAL A 701 -27.39 46.77 14.90
C VAL A 701 -27.67 47.88 13.88
N SER A 702 -28.92 48.30 13.79
CA SER A 702 -29.32 49.42 12.92
C SER A 702 -28.45 50.63 13.18
N ASN A 703 -28.03 51.35 12.14
CA ASN A 703 -27.20 52.54 12.23
C ASN A 703 -25.73 52.31 12.71
N TYR A 704 -25.41 51.14 13.28
CA TYR A 704 -24.05 50.80 13.76
C TYR A 704 -23.34 49.74 12.92
N GLY A 705 -24.09 48.90 12.20
CA GLY A 705 -23.52 47.80 11.44
C GLY A 705 -23.26 46.56 12.30
N TRP A 706 -22.33 45.71 11.85
CA TRP A 706 -21.89 44.53 12.60
C TRP A 706 -21.07 44.93 13.83
N LEU A 707 -21.54 44.52 15.01
CA LEU A 707 -20.78 44.63 16.25
C LEU A 707 -19.71 43.53 16.36
N GLY A 708 -18.86 43.64 17.38
CA GLY A 708 -17.89 42.62 17.73
C GLY A 708 -18.53 41.28 18.11
N TRP A 709 -17.74 40.20 18.00
CA TRP A 709 -18.10 38.86 18.43
C TRP A 709 -18.05 38.74 19.96
N THR A 710 -19.01 38.03 20.51
CA THR A 710 -19.06 37.62 21.92
C THR A 710 -19.35 36.12 22.01
N LYS A 711 -19.22 35.51 23.19
CA LYS A 711 -19.51 34.08 23.36
C LYS A 711 -20.18 33.73 24.68
N ASN A 712 -20.76 32.54 24.72
CA ASN A 712 -21.19 31.81 25.92
C ASN A 712 -21.91 32.71 26.93
N GLY A 713 -23.07 33.25 26.53
CA GLY A 713 -23.99 33.97 27.41
C GLY A 713 -23.68 35.45 27.58
N SER A 714 -22.54 35.93 27.08
CA SER A 714 -22.20 37.35 27.07
C SER A 714 -23.13 38.13 26.13
N PRO A 715 -23.59 39.35 26.47
CA PRO A 715 -24.56 40.04 25.64
C PRO A 715 -23.95 40.50 24.30
N ALA A 716 -24.76 40.48 23.23
CA ALA A 716 -24.46 41.09 21.93
C ALA A 716 -25.59 42.04 21.52
N GLY A 717 -25.26 43.27 21.11
CA GLY A 717 -26.25 44.27 20.68
C GLY A 717 -26.24 45.54 21.53
N THR A 718 -27.39 46.18 21.67
CA THR A 718 -27.54 47.38 22.50
C THR A 718 -28.71 47.25 23.46
N THR A 719 -28.60 47.87 24.63
CA THR A 719 -29.76 48.10 25.51
C THR A 719 -29.86 49.57 25.83
N LYS A 720 -31.03 50.02 26.31
CA LYS A 720 -31.31 51.42 26.69
C LYS A 720 -31.27 52.46 25.55
N LEU A 721 -30.85 52.09 24.34
CA LEU A 721 -30.75 53.02 23.20
C LEU A 721 -31.97 53.05 22.27
N GLY A 722 -32.86 52.06 22.35
CA GLY A 722 -33.99 52.00 21.43
C GLY A 722 -33.65 51.44 20.04
N ILE A 723 -32.43 50.95 19.81
CA ILE A 723 -31.90 50.65 18.47
C ILE A 723 -32.03 49.15 18.16
N PRO A 724 -32.71 48.77 17.06
CA PRO A 724 -32.96 47.37 16.77
C PRO A 724 -31.79 46.63 16.14
N VAL A 725 -31.67 45.35 16.48
CA VAL A 725 -30.91 44.35 15.73
C VAL A 725 -31.63 44.04 14.43
N GLN A 726 -30.89 43.97 13.32
CA GLN A 726 -31.40 43.61 11.99
C GLN A 726 -31.01 42.18 11.58
N ALA A 727 -29.84 41.70 12.03
CA ALA A 727 -29.37 40.35 11.76
C ALA A 727 -28.50 39.78 12.89
N LEU A 728 -28.39 38.46 12.93
CA LEU A 728 -27.62 37.65 13.86
C LEU A 728 -26.69 36.71 13.08
N GLN A 729 -25.46 36.54 13.55
CA GLN A 729 -24.53 35.53 13.04
C GLN A 729 -24.00 34.70 14.21
N VAL A 730 -24.06 33.36 14.09
CA VAL A 730 -23.71 32.42 15.17
C VAL A 730 -22.73 31.36 14.62
N LYS A 731 -21.68 31.05 15.38
CA LYS A 731 -20.67 30.02 15.09
C LYS A 731 -20.43 29.14 16.31
N ILE A 732 -20.66 27.84 16.16
CA ILE A 732 -20.19 26.81 17.07
C ILE A 732 -18.79 26.38 16.61
N VAL A 733 -17.86 26.37 17.55
CA VAL A 733 -16.45 26.02 17.34
C VAL A 733 -15.95 25.13 18.47
N PRO A 734 -14.87 24.35 18.29
CA PRO A 734 -14.26 23.60 19.37
C PRO A 734 -13.94 24.49 20.58
N LYS A 735 -14.03 23.93 21.79
CA LYS A 735 -13.80 24.65 23.04
C LYS A 735 -12.46 25.39 22.99
N GLY A 736 -12.46 26.67 23.35
CA GLY A 736 -11.25 27.48 23.40
C GLY A 736 -10.73 27.98 22.04
N ALA A 737 -11.40 27.68 20.93
CA ALA A 737 -11.04 28.25 19.65
C ALA A 737 -11.17 29.79 19.64
N SER A 738 -10.26 30.45 18.90
CA SER A 738 -10.21 31.90 18.75
C SER A 738 -11.50 32.49 18.19
N ALA A 739 -11.78 33.74 18.57
CA ALA A 739 -12.93 34.47 18.04
C ALA A 739 -12.89 34.55 16.50
N PRO A 740 -14.03 34.44 15.80
CA PRO A 740 -14.05 34.55 14.33
C PRO A 740 -13.68 35.94 13.78
N GLY A 741 -13.56 36.96 14.64
CA GLY A 741 -13.21 38.34 14.29
C GLY A 741 -13.08 39.20 15.54
N SER A 742 -13.08 40.53 15.38
CA SER A 742 -12.96 41.47 16.51
C SER A 742 -14.02 41.22 17.58
N THR A 743 -13.63 41.32 18.85
CA THR A 743 -14.51 41.25 20.03
C THR A 743 -14.81 42.63 20.64
N SER A 744 -14.31 43.71 20.02
CA SER A 744 -14.55 45.08 20.47
C SER A 744 -16.01 45.49 20.28
N ASP A 745 -16.58 46.20 21.27
CA ASP A 745 -17.94 46.76 21.22
C ASP A 745 -19.02 45.75 20.78
N SER A 746 -18.90 44.49 21.21
CA SER A 746 -19.95 43.49 20.99
C SER A 746 -21.28 43.89 21.64
N TYR A 747 -21.20 44.72 22.69
CA TYR A 747 -22.34 45.22 23.45
C TYR A 747 -22.08 46.59 24.06
N PHE A 748 -23.09 47.47 24.07
CA PHE A 748 -23.05 48.74 24.80
C PHE A 748 -24.45 49.26 25.16
N GLU A 749 -24.52 50.10 26.20
CA GLU A 749 -25.79 50.64 26.74
C GLU A 749 -25.90 52.17 26.65
N THR A 750 -24.86 52.83 26.14
CA THR A 750 -24.79 54.28 25.92
C THR A 750 -24.46 54.52 24.46
N TYR A 751 -25.00 55.57 23.86
CA TYR A 751 -24.64 55.96 22.50
C TYR A 751 -23.11 56.06 22.38
N ARG A 752 -22.54 55.42 21.37
CA ARG A 752 -21.13 55.64 21.02
C ARG A 752 -21.06 56.85 20.09
N TYR A 753 -19.98 57.63 20.16
CA TYR A 753 -19.78 58.79 19.28
C TYR A 753 -19.86 58.34 17.82
N MET A 754 -20.82 58.90 17.05
CA MET A 754 -20.96 58.63 15.63
C MET A 754 -21.29 59.90 14.83
N GLY A 755 -20.53 60.06 13.74
CA GLY A 755 -20.32 61.22 12.86
C GLY A 755 -18.93 61.06 12.22
N TYR A 756 -18.51 61.90 11.26
CA TYR A 756 -17.18 61.79 10.63
C TYR A 756 -16.02 61.87 11.64
N GLN A 757 -15.25 60.80 11.80
CA GLN A 757 -14.17 60.80 12.79
C GLN A 757 -12.91 61.47 12.22
N THR A 758 -12.46 62.54 12.87
CA THR A 758 -11.14 63.13 12.60
C THR A 758 -10.04 62.15 13.04
N PRO A 759 -8.87 62.10 12.38
CA PRO A 759 -7.75 61.25 12.79
C PRO A 759 -7.22 61.56 14.20
N GLY A 760 -6.65 60.55 14.88
CA GLY A 760 -5.72 60.71 16.00
C GLY A 760 -6.16 61.65 17.14
N SER A 761 -5.30 62.60 17.50
CA SER A 761 -5.42 63.54 18.63
C SER A 761 -6.28 64.78 18.37
N TYR A 762 -6.89 64.93 17.19
CA TYR A 762 -7.71 66.09 16.86
C TYR A 762 -9.13 65.98 17.43
N PRO A 763 -9.81 67.11 17.71
CA PRO A 763 -11.19 67.13 18.20
C PRO A 763 -12.14 66.32 17.32
N LYS A 764 -12.97 65.48 17.95
CA LYS A 764 -13.92 64.58 17.26
C LYS A 764 -15.24 65.29 17.00
N VAL A 765 -15.88 64.94 15.89
CA VAL A 765 -17.26 65.38 15.61
C VAL A 765 -18.25 64.40 16.25
N SER A 766 -19.48 64.87 16.44
CA SER A 766 -20.56 64.07 17.00
C SER A 766 -21.91 64.51 16.42
N CYS A 767 -22.79 63.56 16.13
CA CYS A 767 -24.19 63.92 15.86
C CYS A 767 -24.92 64.47 17.09
N ASN A 768 -24.34 64.37 18.29
CA ASN A 768 -24.89 64.96 19.51
C ASN A 768 -24.50 66.44 19.63
N SER A 769 -25.42 67.26 20.17
CA SER A 769 -25.12 68.66 20.50
C SER A 769 -24.15 68.73 21.69
N VAL A 770 -23.23 69.70 21.66
CA VAL A 770 -22.25 69.89 22.74
C VAL A 770 -22.96 70.28 24.04
N GLN A 771 -22.55 69.67 25.14
CA GLN A 771 -23.01 70.03 26.48
C GLN A 771 -21.89 70.80 27.18
N LEU A 772 -22.19 72.02 27.62
CA LEU A 772 -21.20 72.82 28.35
C LEU A 772 -20.98 72.27 29.76
N PRO A 773 -19.78 72.46 30.34
CA PRO A 773 -19.53 72.20 31.75
C PRO A 773 -20.55 72.90 32.65
N SER A 774 -20.90 72.29 33.77
CA SER A 774 -21.94 72.80 34.69
C SER A 774 -21.66 74.18 35.28
N TYR A 775 -20.40 74.64 35.27
CA TYR A 775 -20.02 75.99 35.72
C TYR A 775 -20.36 77.09 34.71
N CYS A 776 -20.64 76.75 33.45
CA CYS A 776 -21.03 77.72 32.43
C CYS A 776 -22.47 78.18 32.68
N THR A 777 -22.67 79.43 33.09
CA THR A 777 -23.99 79.98 33.44
C THR A 777 -24.24 81.35 32.81
N GLY A 778 -25.50 81.81 32.82
CA GLY A 778 -25.85 83.15 32.36
C GLY A 778 -25.84 83.31 30.84
N TYR A 779 -25.50 84.51 30.36
CA TYR A 779 -25.69 84.93 28.97
C TYR A 779 -24.82 84.18 27.95
N PHE A 780 -23.62 83.74 28.33
CA PHE A 780 -22.63 83.11 27.45
C PHE A 780 -22.67 81.58 27.51
N THR A 781 -23.87 81.00 27.45
CA THR A 781 -24.11 79.55 27.46
C THR A 781 -24.72 79.02 26.17
N TYR A 782 -24.91 79.89 25.18
CA TYR A 782 -25.48 79.50 23.89
C TYR A 782 -24.59 78.49 23.17
N VAL A 783 -25.17 77.35 22.78
CA VAL A 783 -24.54 76.32 21.95
C VAL A 783 -25.39 76.10 20.71
N THR A 784 -24.81 76.25 19.52
CA THR A 784 -25.46 75.83 18.28
C THR A 784 -25.71 74.31 18.32
N PRO A 785 -26.96 73.84 18.16
CA PRO A 785 -27.24 72.41 18.11
C PRO A 785 -26.49 71.72 16.96
N SER A 786 -26.04 70.48 17.18
CA SER A 786 -25.44 69.67 16.11
C SER A 786 -26.45 69.43 14.99
N ARG A 787 -25.98 69.47 13.75
CA ARG A 787 -26.79 69.39 12.52
C ARG A 787 -26.36 68.25 11.60
N ILE A 788 -25.45 67.41 12.05
CA ILE A 788 -24.94 66.28 11.26
C ILE A 788 -25.68 64.98 11.65
N PRO A 789 -26.00 64.10 10.68
CA PRO A 789 -26.60 62.80 11.00
C PRO A 789 -25.58 61.87 11.69
N TYR A 790 -26.05 60.78 12.31
CA TYR A 790 -25.18 59.84 13.01
C TYR A 790 -24.12 59.17 12.10
N ASN A 791 -24.39 59.03 10.80
CA ASN A 791 -23.48 58.47 9.80
C ASN A 791 -22.80 59.55 8.94
N ALA A 792 -22.71 60.78 9.45
CA ALA A 792 -22.21 61.93 8.70
C ALA A 792 -20.86 61.64 8.04
N SER A 793 -20.79 61.90 6.73
CA SER A 793 -19.54 61.95 5.99
C SER A 793 -18.76 63.22 6.35
N ARG A 794 -17.50 63.29 5.91
CA ARG A 794 -16.70 64.52 5.98
C ARG A 794 -17.43 65.70 5.35
N GLN A 795 -18.11 65.46 4.23
CA GLN A 795 -18.81 66.49 3.48
C GLN A 795 -20.03 67.02 4.23
N ASP A 796 -20.76 66.16 4.94
CA ASP A 796 -21.90 66.57 5.77
C ASP A 796 -21.45 67.49 6.91
N CYS A 797 -20.29 67.20 7.51
CA CYS A 797 -19.68 68.05 8.54
C CYS A 797 -19.29 69.43 7.97
N ILE A 798 -18.62 69.47 6.81
CA ILE A 798 -18.27 70.73 6.13
C ILE A 798 -19.53 71.53 5.78
N ASN A 799 -20.58 70.88 5.30
CA ASN A 799 -21.84 71.52 4.94
C ASN A 799 -22.51 72.16 6.16
N ALA A 800 -22.65 71.41 7.26
CA ALA A 800 -23.21 71.93 8.51
C ALA A 800 -22.38 73.11 9.07
N PHE A 801 -21.05 72.99 9.06
CA PHE A 801 -20.11 74.03 9.52
C PHE A 801 -20.27 75.33 8.73
N VAL A 802 -20.22 75.27 7.39
CA VAL A 802 -20.30 76.47 6.55
C VAL A 802 -21.72 77.03 6.47
N GLN A 803 -22.75 76.17 6.45
CA GLN A 803 -24.14 76.62 6.48
C GLN A 803 -24.38 77.44 7.75
N ARG A 804 -23.83 76.99 8.88
CA ARG A 804 -23.94 77.76 10.11
C ARG A 804 -23.27 79.12 10.00
N ALA A 805 -22.07 79.21 9.44
CA ALA A 805 -21.37 80.48 9.23
C ALA A 805 -22.19 81.48 8.38
N ARG A 806 -22.89 80.99 7.35
CA ARG A 806 -23.75 81.83 6.49
C ARG A 806 -24.95 82.42 7.24
N GLU A 807 -25.53 81.68 8.18
CA GLU A 807 -26.63 82.18 9.01
C GLU A 807 -26.21 83.31 9.94
N TYR A 808 -24.91 83.43 10.24
CA TYR A 808 -24.39 84.54 11.02
C TYR A 808 -24.15 85.81 10.20
N ILE A 809 -24.21 85.80 8.86
CA ILE A 809 -23.97 87.00 8.03
C ILE A 809 -24.86 88.17 8.50
N GLY A 810 -24.24 89.33 8.73
CA GLY A 810 -24.89 90.51 9.29
C GLY A 810 -24.90 90.60 10.82
N THR A 811 -24.46 89.56 11.54
CA THR A 811 -24.26 89.63 13.00
C THR A 811 -23.11 90.59 13.32
N ARG A 812 -23.30 91.50 14.28
CA ARG A 812 -22.28 92.49 14.66
C ARG A 812 -21.05 91.84 15.32
N TYR A 813 -19.90 92.48 15.14
CA TYR A 813 -18.66 92.11 15.80
C TYR A 813 -18.58 92.75 17.18
N ILE A 814 -18.34 91.95 18.22
CA ILE A 814 -17.93 92.42 19.55
C ILE A 814 -16.93 91.44 20.14
N GLU A 815 -15.79 91.91 20.64
CA GLU A 815 -14.76 91.08 21.30
C GLU A 815 -14.87 91.19 22.83
N PRO A 816 -14.87 90.08 23.61
CA PRO A 816 -14.93 88.68 23.21
C PRO A 816 -16.35 88.07 23.29
N TRP A 817 -17.06 87.94 22.16
CA TRP A 817 -18.43 87.38 22.11
C TRP A 817 -18.53 86.09 21.29
N SER A 818 -19.38 85.17 21.76
CA SER A 818 -19.83 83.99 21.03
C SER A 818 -21.29 83.68 21.40
N SER A 819 -22.26 84.32 20.72
CA SER A 819 -23.70 84.10 20.96
C SER A 819 -24.43 83.65 19.68
N TRP A 820 -25.76 83.77 19.63
CA TRP A 820 -26.59 83.32 18.51
C TRP A 820 -26.57 84.32 17.32
N PRO A 821 -26.97 83.89 16.10
CA PRO A 821 -27.02 84.76 14.94
C PRO A 821 -27.93 85.96 15.15
N GLY A 822 -27.47 87.13 14.73
CA GLY A 822 -28.17 88.40 14.91
C GLY A 822 -27.84 89.12 16.23
N ASP A 823 -27.23 88.46 17.23
CA ASP A 823 -26.70 89.16 18.41
C ASP A 823 -25.26 89.63 18.23
N ALA A 824 -24.22 88.88 18.61
CA ALA A 824 -22.83 89.30 18.49
C ALA A 824 -21.83 88.15 18.53
N VAL A 825 -20.80 88.21 17.68
CA VAL A 825 -19.67 87.26 17.68
C VAL A 825 -18.37 87.96 17.28
N ASP A 826 -17.25 87.60 17.91
CA ASP A 826 -15.93 87.87 17.31
C ASP A 826 -15.51 86.75 16.34
N CYS A 827 -14.27 86.80 15.86
CA CYS A 827 -13.76 85.87 14.86
C CYS A 827 -13.73 84.42 15.35
N SER A 828 -13.16 84.15 16.52
CA SER A 828 -13.11 82.81 17.13
C SER A 828 -14.45 82.37 17.69
N GLY A 829 -15.25 83.31 18.19
CA GLY A 829 -16.60 83.05 18.69
C GLY A 829 -17.56 82.62 17.59
N LEU A 830 -17.41 83.14 16.37
CA LEU A 830 -18.10 82.66 15.17
C LEU A 830 -17.69 81.22 14.84
N VAL A 831 -16.38 80.97 14.69
CA VAL A 831 -15.85 79.64 14.34
C VAL A 831 -16.29 78.59 15.36
N LEU A 832 -16.24 78.91 16.66
CA LEU A 832 -16.68 78.03 17.73
C LEU A 832 -18.14 77.59 17.57
N GLN A 833 -19.05 78.53 17.29
CA GLN A 833 -20.47 78.19 17.06
C GLN A 833 -20.69 77.38 15.79
N CYS A 834 -19.87 77.59 14.76
CA CYS A 834 -19.90 76.74 13.58
C CYS A 834 -19.42 75.32 13.89
N LEU A 835 -18.37 75.12 14.70
CA LEU A 835 -17.88 73.79 15.11
C LEU A 835 -18.93 73.04 15.93
N TYR A 836 -19.69 73.74 16.77
CA TYR A 836 -20.81 73.14 17.50
C TYR A 836 -21.93 72.62 16.60
N ALA A 837 -22.11 73.19 15.39
CA ALA A 837 -23.04 72.65 14.40
C ALA A 837 -22.64 71.24 13.88
N THR A 838 -21.41 70.79 14.17
CA THR A 838 -20.96 69.40 13.90
C THR A 838 -20.79 68.59 15.18
N GLY A 839 -21.31 69.08 16.31
CA GLY A 839 -21.12 68.48 17.63
C GLY A 839 -19.65 68.31 18.04
N MET A 840 -18.75 69.12 17.46
CA MET A 840 -17.33 69.07 17.82
C MET A 840 -17.14 69.79 19.15
N ASP A 841 -16.96 69.00 20.21
CA ASP A 841 -16.71 69.51 21.55
C ASP A 841 -15.26 69.98 21.67
N MET A 842 -15.10 71.29 21.88
CA MET A 842 -13.81 71.96 22.03
C MET A 842 -13.38 72.05 23.51
N GLY A 843 -14.18 71.46 24.42
CA GLY A 843 -13.90 71.29 25.84
C GLY A 843 -13.64 72.62 26.56
N TRP A 844 -12.38 72.87 26.87
CA TRP A 844 -11.94 74.09 27.56
C TRP A 844 -12.25 75.37 26.77
N TYR A 845 -12.23 75.32 25.43
CA TYR A 845 -12.62 76.42 24.57
C TYR A 845 -14.14 76.43 24.40
N ASN A 846 -14.83 77.29 25.12
CA ASN A 846 -16.28 77.39 25.09
C ASN A 846 -16.76 78.85 25.22
N PRO A 847 -18.03 79.18 24.89
CA PRO A 847 -18.51 80.57 24.87
C PRO A 847 -18.36 81.31 26.20
N TYR A 848 -18.50 80.61 27.33
CA TYR A 848 -18.38 81.17 28.67
C TYR A 848 -16.93 81.54 28.98
N ASN A 849 -16.00 80.60 28.80
CA ASN A 849 -14.59 80.85 29.03
C ASN A 849 -14.01 81.88 28.05
N HIS A 850 -14.46 81.84 26.78
CA HIS A 850 -14.12 82.81 25.75
C HIS A 850 -14.43 84.25 26.20
N ARG A 851 -15.55 84.43 26.92
CA ARG A 851 -15.93 85.72 27.48
C ARG A 851 -15.11 86.12 28.71
N TRP A 852 -14.97 85.22 29.67
CA TRP A 852 -14.59 85.60 31.04
C TRP A 852 -13.11 85.38 31.36
N LEU A 853 -12.40 84.57 30.58
CA LEU A 853 -10.98 84.31 30.78
C LEU A 853 -10.16 85.17 29.80
N PRO A 854 -9.27 86.07 30.29
CA PRO A 854 -8.43 86.90 29.43
C PRO A 854 -7.58 86.10 28.44
N GLU A 855 -7.15 84.90 28.83
CA GLU A 855 -6.35 83.98 28.02
C GLU A 855 -7.10 83.42 26.81
N GLN A 856 -8.44 83.45 26.82
CA GLN A 856 -9.29 82.96 25.73
C GLN A 856 -9.84 84.05 24.82
N THR A 857 -9.59 85.33 25.12
CA THR A 857 -10.02 86.46 24.27
C THR A 857 -9.55 86.30 22.82
N TYR A 858 -8.37 85.70 22.60
CA TYR A 858 -7.78 85.46 21.27
C TYR A 858 -7.64 83.97 20.94
N ASN A 859 -8.74 83.21 21.07
CA ASN A 859 -8.75 81.77 20.81
C ASN A 859 -8.26 81.37 19.41
N SER A 860 -8.40 82.26 18.41
CA SER A 860 -7.80 82.09 17.08
C SER A 860 -6.29 81.78 17.15
N MET A 861 -5.53 82.50 17.97
CA MET A 861 -4.09 82.34 18.09
C MET A 861 -3.69 81.17 18.99
N ASN A 862 -4.54 80.82 19.96
CA ASN A 862 -4.37 79.61 20.76
C ASN A 862 -4.52 78.36 19.88
N TRP A 863 -5.55 78.30 19.03
CA TRP A 863 -5.77 77.18 18.12
C TRP A 863 -4.67 77.03 17.07
N TYR A 864 -4.16 78.16 16.55
CA TYR A 864 -3.03 78.16 15.62
C TYR A 864 -1.74 77.63 16.26
N ARG A 865 -1.33 78.16 17.43
CA ARG A 865 -0.08 77.77 18.10
C ARG A 865 -0.09 76.33 18.59
N ASN A 866 -1.25 75.84 19.02
CA ASN A 866 -1.39 74.50 19.57
C ASN A 866 -1.66 73.43 18.51
N ASN A 867 -1.74 73.79 17.22
CA ASN A 867 -2.16 72.89 16.15
C ASN A 867 -3.46 72.15 16.50
N THR A 868 -4.44 72.87 17.07
CA THR A 868 -5.69 72.29 17.56
C THR A 868 -6.46 71.57 16.44
N PHE A 869 -6.32 72.06 15.21
CA PHE A 869 -6.78 71.36 14.00
C PHE A 869 -5.57 71.00 13.14
N MET A 870 -5.73 69.99 12.28
CA MET A 870 -4.65 69.48 11.44
C MET A 870 -4.10 70.60 10.52
N PRO A 871 -2.83 71.02 10.66
CA PRO A 871 -2.27 72.07 9.82
C PRO A 871 -2.26 71.67 8.35
N VAL A 872 -2.58 72.61 7.47
CA VAL A 872 -2.50 72.41 6.01
C VAL A 872 -1.79 73.60 5.36
N SER A 873 -1.08 73.33 4.26
CA SER A 873 -0.49 74.41 3.46
C SER A 873 -1.57 75.38 2.97
N THR A 874 -1.26 76.68 2.94
CA THR A 874 -2.16 77.71 2.40
C THR A 874 -2.48 77.49 0.92
N SER A 875 -1.60 76.82 0.18
CA SER A 875 -1.86 76.40 -1.21
C SER A 875 -2.78 75.18 -1.33
N ALA A 876 -3.03 74.45 -0.23
CA ALA A 876 -3.84 73.23 -0.19
C ALA A 876 -5.17 73.41 0.55
N MET A 877 -5.56 74.67 0.81
CA MET A 877 -6.81 74.99 1.49
C MET A 877 -8.02 74.51 0.69
N GLN A 878 -8.95 73.87 1.38
CA GLN A 878 -10.21 73.38 0.86
C GLN A 878 -11.38 73.97 1.63
N ARG A 879 -12.54 74.05 0.99
CA ARG A 879 -13.78 74.47 1.65
C ARG A 879 -13.97 73.69 2.96
N GLY A 880 -14.21 74.41 4.05
CA GLY A 880 -14.32 73.85 5.41
C GLY A 880 -13.04 73.97 6.25
N ASP A 881 -11.90 74.33 5.65
CA ASP A 881 -10.68 74.68 6.39
C ASP A 881 -10.85 76.05 7.08
N VAL A 882 -10.09 76.29 8.15
CA VAL A 882 -9.98 77.59 8.80
C VAL A 882 -8.67 78.28 8.39
N VAL A 883 -8.72 79.60 8.21
CA VAL A 883 -7.61 80.43 7.76
C VAL A 883 -7.22 81.39 8.88
N TYR A 884 -5.93 81.42 9.22
CA TYR A 884 -5.40 82.25 10.30
C TYR A 884 -4.67 83.48 9.76
N TYR A 885 -4.83 84.59 10.47
CA TYR A 885 -4.13 85.87 10.29
C TYR A 885 -3.59 86.31 11.65
N GLN A 886 -2.70 87.30 11.69
CA GLN A 886 -2.19 87.82 12.96
C GLN A 886 -3.36 88.36 13.82
N GLY A 887 -3.73 87.63 14.87
CA GLY A 887 -4.84 87.96 15.77
C GLY A 887 -6.25 87.59 15.28
N HIS A 888 -6.41 86.93 14.13
CA HIS A 888 -7.73 86.73 13.50
C HIS A 888 -7.90 85.35 12.83
N ILE A 889 -9.14 84.90 12.65
CA ILE A 889 -9.50 83.63 12.00
C ILE A 889 -10.73 83.78 11.11
N GLY A 890 -10.75 83.08 9.98
CA GLY A 890 -11.91 82.98 9.08
C GLY A 890 -12.16 81.55 8.61
N ILE A 891 -13.38 81.30 8.11
CA ILE A 891 -13.78 80.00 7.56
C ILE A 891 -13.61 80.04 6.04
N TYR A 892 -12.76 79.20 5.48
CA TYR A 892 -12.58 79.11 4.02
C TYR A 892 -13.76 78.40 3.37
N ILE A 893 -14.42 79.08 2.44
CA ILE A 893 -15.63 78.57 1.78
C ILE A 893 -15.37 78.12 0.34
N GLY A 894 -14.12 78.18 -0.12
CA GLY A 894 -13.69 77.86 -1.48
C GLY A 894 -13.54 79.11 -2.36
N ASN A 895 -12.95 78.95 -3.55
CA ASN A 895 -12.79 79.99 -4.56
C ASN A 895 -12.14 81.30 -4.05
N GLY A 896 -11.16 81.21 -3.15
CA GLY A 896 -10.47 82.39 -2.62
C GLY A 896 -11.30 83.25 -1.67
N ARG A 897 -12.42 82.72 -1.12
CA ARG A 897 -13.33 83.45 -0.22
C ARG A 897 -13.39 82.84 1.17
N ILE A 898 -13.66 83.69 2.15
CA ILE A 898 -13.89 83.32 3.55
C ILE A 898 -15.20 83.93 4.07
N ILE A 899 -15.71 83.35 5.15
CA ILE A 899 -16.66 83.99 6.06
C ILE A 899 -15.93 84.26 7.38
N ASP A 900 -15.93 85.50 7.84
CA ASP A 900 -15.30 85.93 9.08
C ASP A 900 -16.09 87.05 9.78
N SER A 901 -15.85 87.25 11.07
CA SER A 901 -16.42 88.37 11.85
C SER A 901 -15.35 89.43 12.09
N TRP A 902 -15.52 90.64 11.58
CA TRP A 902 -14.48 91.68 11.59
C TRP A 902 -14.91 92.97 12.31
N PRO A 903 -14.00 93.66 13.05
CA PRO A 903 -14.28 94.95 13.68
C PRO A 903 -14.88 95.98 12.72
N GLY A 904 -16.01 96.58 13.12
CA GLY A 904 -16.73 97.60 12.34
C GLY A 904 -17.52 97.09 11.13
N ILE A 905 -17.44 95.80 10.79
CA ILE A 905 -18.17 95.19 9.67
C ILE A 905 -19.15 94.10 10.15
N GLY A 906 -18.78 93.35 11.20
CA GLY A 906 -19.51 92.16 11.61
C GLY A 906 -19.18 90.94 10.74
N VAL A 907 -20.07 89.95 10.76
CA VAL A 907 -19.91 88.71 9.98
C VAL A 907 -20.25 88.96 8.52
N THR A 908 -19.30 88.72 7.64
CA THR A 908 -19.45 88.94 6.20
C THR A 908 -18.72 87.89 5.36
N GLU A 909 -19.07 87.78 4.09
CA GLU A 909 -18.38 86.93 3.12
C GLU A 909 -17.49 87.78 2.21
N ARG A 910 -16.16 87.62 2.30
CA ARG A 910 -15.20 88.45 1.56
C ARG A 910 -13.99 87.66 1.07
N SER A 911 -13.10 88.34 0.34
CA SER A 911 -11.84 87.75 -0.16
C SER A 911 -10.98 87.25 0.99
N VAL A 912 -10.31 86.10 0.81
CA VAL A 912 -9.36 85.54 1.78
C VAL A 912 -8.19 86.48 2.10
N ASN A 913 -7.90 87.47 1.26
CA ASN A 913 -6.84 88.45 1.53
C ASN A 913 -7.36 89.73 2.22
N ALA A 914 -8.68 89.88 2.40
CA ALA A 914 -9.27 91.09 2.98
C ALA A 914 -8.91 91.34 4.45
N PRO A 915 -8.77 90.32 5.33
CA PRO A 915 -8.32 90.53 6.70
C PRO A 915 -6.82 90.86 6.83
N GLY A 916 -6.02 90.66 5.76
CA GLY A 916 -4.58 90.87 5.75
C GLY A 916 -3.80 89.63 5.28
N ARG A 917 -2.53 89.54 5.67
CA ARG A 917 -1.64 88.43 5.29
C ARG A 917 -2.03 87.14 6.02
N VAL A 918 -2.32 86.09 5.26
CA VAL A 918 -2.53 84.73 5.79
C VAL A 918 -1.24 84.21 6.42
N ILE A 919 -1.32 83.76 7.67
CA ILE A 919 -0.18 83.17 8.42
C ILE A 919 -0.25 81.64 8.53
N GLY A 920 -1.40 81.05 8.19
CA GLY A 920 -1.55 79.59 8.09
C GLY A 920 -2.99 79.15 7.85
N ALA A 921 -3.18 77.86 7.66
CA ALA A 921 -4.49 77.23 7.52
C ALA A 921 -4.52 75.88 8.24
N ALA A 922 -5.69 75.46 8.70
CA ALA A 922 -5.87 74.15 9.31
C ALA A 922 -7.22 73.54 8.94
N ARG A 923 -7.31 72.22 9.08
CA ARG A 923 -8.45 71.42 8.65
C ARG A 923 -9.16 70.82 9.87
N PRO A 924 -10.33 71.38 10.27
CA PRO A 924 -11.12 70.82 11.36
C PRO A 924 -11.66 69.42 11.04
N PHE A 925 -11.99 69.16 9.77
CA PHE A 925 -12.50 67.87 9.29
C PHE A 925 -11.44 67.19 8.42
N ALA A 926 -10.41 66.66 9.07
CA ALA A 926 -9.20 66.10 8.46
C ALA A 926 -9.44 64.73 7.83
#